data_AF-A0A971C2Y4-F1
#
_entry.id   AF-A0A971C2Y4-F1
#
_cell.length_a   1.000
_cell.length_b   1.000
_cell.length_c   1.000
_cell.angle_alpha   90.00
_cell.angle_beta   90.00
_cell.angle_gamma   90.00
#
_symmetry.space_group_name_H-M   'P 1'
#
loop_
_entity.id
_entity.type
_entity.pdbx_description
1 polymer ?
#
loop_
_entity_poly.entity_id
_entity_poly.type
_entity_poly.pdbx_seq_one_letter_code
_entity_poly.pdbx_strand_id
1 'polypeptide(L)'
;METEMSQAMDMNTLKEASNSYYSIVRLLTKDSGSEKATGRFFTPKTIYDDLIAELIEYLEKSRNSKELRIIDPFAGDGRLVIALIEKLKDQALLPQNLYITLRDIDTSSLINFSKIIEHCLQNSPCELHITIEEKDSFVYPVDTEFDICITNPPWCILKPTSKLGTKKFDVETASMLNNALSRYCQCLRELFPEACKDNGFKCNEINLSRCGIALSLRLIKDNGYCAIVMPATLFSDQVSFELRKMIFEKNELHYLAYYPAECKLFGKVDQTCISAIISPISLSSEFKLRCFSSDMISKDSIVSLDEIGNIKNTGYIIPFYYSREQMGLLQQLSSIPTLGEYKGIHFAREIDETRIEEKLSTSGKIKFVKGYMISRYSQKIDGEKYLSDNITSLPESIDFEKIVWRDVSRESQKKRIQATIVPMKYIAGNSLGVLFLDNHNSDELRYVLAILNSYIFEFLARPFLITNHVPAGIIKKVPFPPFVNNDNQQLIIQKVSHLQLNDNIAIQWEIECLVAKEYGLKYEDFRAIMQSFTLTTSESKQIEECAIMSLKLCQYPPNHYAAKLSDLDKLIISYVPQGGNWKNIPDSVPSQRLVQIRKSFSEGRGSRSTYYGRLREDMPAYTISTYFGRPGNGCNIHYEQDRTLSQREAARLQGFPDSFVFKGSIGAISEQIGNAVPPILAYQIATALPIKGLFVDLFCGAGGLALGFKWANWKPVIANDINSYAIETHIANIQEDAICGDITSDEVINMITQKYQVIRDANPDLPLFVIGGPPCQGFSTANCARSTNDQRNWLFKAYIKILSILKPIGFIFENVTGILNFEKGQFFEIIKKDLKGQVEEIKVMKLNCAEYGIPQRRERVIILGASKEIVHSFSLSPITSIPIISKQRKPESLPLFPDFEQNTTPMHRAISVKEALSDLPPITDAQDGSHKEYISSPQNAYQKLMRGAIDIKEYLDEIKNSNCN
;
A
#
# COMPACT_ATOMS: atom_id res chain seq x y z
N MET A 1 -52.53 -7.75 -9.34
CA MET A 1 -51.89 -6.97 -8.26
C MET A 1 -52.82 -5.81 -7.94
N GLU A 2 -53.90 -6.09 -7.21
CA GLU A 2 -54.78 -5.08 -6.62
C GLU A 2 -54.72 -5.35 -5.12
N THR A 3 -53.84 -4.65 -4.40
CA THR A 3 -53.90 -4.34 -2.96
C THR A 3 -52.49 -3.95 -2.51
N GLU A 4 -52.22 -2.64 -2.55
CA GLU A 4 -51.31 -1.85 -1.70
C GLU A 4 -50.88 -0.56 -2.46
N MET A 5 -51.85 0.29 -2.81
CA MET A 5 -51.61 1.68 -3.25
C MET A 5 -52.32 2.62 -2.28
N SER A 6 -51.63 2.98 -1.21
CA SER A 6 -52.02 4.07 -0.31
C SER A 6 -51.29 5.33 -0.77
N GLN A 7 -52.05 6.34 -1.21
CA GLN A 7 -51.63 7.70 -1.61
C GLN A 7 -50.90 7.84 -2.96
N ALA A 8 -51.51 7.43 -4.07
CA ALA A 8 -51.11 7.96 -5.39
C ALA A 8 -51.85 9.29 -5.67
N MET A 9 -51.12 10.36 -6.01
CA MET A 9 -51.73 11.59 -6.54
C MET A 9 -52.65 11.28 -7.72
N ASP A 10 -53.85 11.91 -7.76
CA ASP A 10 -54.77 11.78 -8.89
C ASP A 10 -54.14 12.32 -10.19
N MET A 11 -54.45 11.69 -11.31
CA MET A 11 -53.89 12.04 -12.63
C MET A 11 -54.20 13.49 -13.05
N ASN A 12 -55.32 14.06 -12.58
CA ASN A 12 -55.62 15.47 -12.84
C ASN A 12 -54.66 16.39 -12.07
N THR A 13 -54.32 16.05 -10.82
CA THR A 13 -53.38 16.82 -10.01
C THR A 13 -51.97 16.81 -10.61
N LEU A 14 -51.53 15.68 -11.16
CA LEU A 14 -50.24 15.56 -11.85
C LEU A 14 -50.20 16.45 -13.10
N LYS A 15 -51.24 16.39 -13.95
CA LYS A 15 -51.36 17.20 -15.16
C LYS A 15 -51.41 18.70 -14.85
N GLU A 16 -52.15 19.09 -13.81
CA GLU A 16 -52.22 20.47 -13.35
C GLU A 16 -50.85 21.00 -12.89
N ALA A 17 -50.09 20.21 -12.13
CA ALA A 17 -48.75 20.59 -11.69
C ALA A 17 -47.78 20.78 -12.86
N SER A 18 -47.79 19.86 -13.84
CA SER A 18 -46.98 19.97 -15.07
C SER A 18 -47.37 21.20 -15.89
N ASN A 19 -48.67 21.37 -16.18
CA ASN A 19 -49.17 22.50 -16.96
C ASN A 19 -48.87 23.84 -16.27
N SER A 20 -49.01 23.91 -14.95
CA SER A 20 -48.68 25.11 -14.17
C SER A 20 -47.18 25.44 -14.22
N TYR A 21 -46.30 24.44 -14.19
CA TYR A 21 -44.86 24.67 -14.28
C TYR A 21 -44.46 25.10 -15.70
N TYR A 22 -44.81 24.34 -16.73
CA TYR A 22 -44.39 24.61 -18.10
C TYR A 22 -45.05 25.86 -18.71
N SER A 23 -46.27 26.23 -18.29
CA SER A 23 -46.86 27.52 -18.70
C SER A 23 -46.03 28.71 -18.22
N ILE A 24 -45.56 28.67 -16.97
CA ILE A 24 -44.67 29.70 -16.42
C ILE A 24 -43.31 29.65 -17.13
N VAL A 25 -42.71 28.48 -17.33
CA VAL A 25 -41.44 28.35 -18.08
C VAL A 25 -41.54 28.94 -19.49
N ARG A 26 -42.63 28.63 -20.23
CA ARG A 26 -42.87 29.14 -21.59
C ARG A 26 -43.03 30.67 -21.64
N LEU A 27 -43.68 31.26 -20.63
CA LEU A 27 -43.78 32.71 -20.47
C LEU A 27 -42.38 33.34 -20.26
N LEU A 28 -41.51 32.66 -19.52
CA LEU A 28 -40.17 33.13 -19.19
C LEU A 28 -39.15 32.98 -20.35
N THR A 29 -39.33 31.98 -21.21
CA THR A 29 -38.43 31.73 -22.36
C THR A 29 -38.72 32.60 -23.59
N LYS A 30 -39.87 33.28 -23.67
CA LYS A 30 -40.21 34.16 -24.81
C LYS A 30 -39.37 35.45 -24.86
N ASP A 31 -38.79 35.89 -23.75
CA ASP A 31 -38.05 37.17 -23.65
C ASP A 31 -36.53 37.03 -23.50
N SER A 32 -35.97 35.82 -23.49
CA SER A 32 -34.52 35.64 -23.34
C SER A 32 -34.02 34.46 -24.16
N GLY A 33 -33.48 34.75 -25.35
CA GLY A 33 -32.83 33.78 -26.22
C GLY A 33 -31.53 33.20 -25.65
N SER A 34 -31.56 32.66 -24.42
CA SER A 34 -30.42 32.01 -23.79
C SER A 34 -30.65 30.51 -23.66
N GLU A 35 -29.94 29.74 -24.49
CA GLU A 35 -29.88 28.26 -24.50
C GLU A 35 -29.52 27.65 -23.13
N LYS A 36 -28.88 28.42 -22.24
CA LYS A 36 -28.52 27.99 -20.87
C LYS A 36 -29.70 27.80 -19.91
N ALA A 37 -30.86 28.43 -20.16
CA ALA A 37 -32.02 28.34 -19.25
C ALA A 37 -32.87 27.09 -19.49
N THR A 38 -32.76 26.45 -20.66
CA THR A 38 -33.62 25.34 -21.09
C THR A 38 -32.97 23.96 -20.99
N GLY A 39 -31.65 23.88 -20.75
CA GLY A 39 -30.93 22.61 -20.66
C GLY A 39 -30.92 21.81 -21.97
N ARG A 40 -31.19 22.46 -23.11
CA ARG A 40 -31.20 21.85 -24.44
C ARG A 40 -29.77 21.59 -24.89
N PHE A 41 -29.27 20.39 -24.64
CA PHE A 41 -28.01 19.92 -25.21
C PHE A 41 -28.31 19.05 -26.42
N PHE A 42 -27.80 19.48 -27.58
CA PHE A 42 -27.85 18.69 -28.79
C PHE A 42 -26.93 17.48 -28.67
N THR A 43 -27.43 16.28 -29.01
CA THR A 43 -26.57 15.07 -29.00
C THR A 43 -25.52 15.17 -30.12
N PRO A 44 -24.21 15.12 -29.78
CA PRO A 44 -23.13 15.14 -30.75
C PRO A 44 -23.14 13.92 -31.67
N LYS A 45 -22.73 14.11 -32.93
CA LYS A 45 -22.68 13.03 -33.94
C LYS A 45 -21.84 11.85 -33.52
N THR A 46 -20.68 12.11 -32.92
CA THR A 46 -19.78 11.06 -32.40
C THR A 46 -20.43 10.14 -31.37
N ILE A 47 -21.35 10.66 -30.54
CA ILE A 47 -22.03 9.86 -29.52
C ILE A 47 -23.11 8.99 -30.16
N TYR A 48 -23.96 9.56 -31.01
CA TYR A 48 -25.07 8.79 -31.58
C TYR A 48 -24.62 7.81 -32.67
N ASP A 49 -23.57 8.12 -33.45
CA ASP A 49 -23.03 7.19 -34.45
C ASP A 49 -22.52 5.90 -33.78
N ASP A 50 -21.81 6.06 -32.65
CA ASP A 50 -21.29 4.96 -31.83
C ASP A 50 -22.41 4.14 -31.19
N LEU A 51 -23.35 4.81 -30.50
CA LEU A 51 -24.49 4.17 -29.85
C LEU A 51 -25.37 3.39 -30.84
N ILE A 52 -25.66 3.98 -32.00
CA ILE A 52 -26.50 3.36 -33.03
C ILE A 52 -25.77 2.20 -33.71
N ALA A 53 -24.47 2.32 -33.98
CA ALA A 53 -23.68 1.23 -34.55
C ALA A 53 -23.74 -0.02 -33.68
N GLU A 54 -23.56 0.13 -32.37
CA GLU A 54 -23.65 -0.98 -31.42
C GLU A 54 -25.09 -1.53 -31.32
N LEU A 55 -26.11 -0.67 -31.27
CA LEU A 55 -27.52 -1.09 -31.22
C LEU A 55 -27.90 -1.99 -32.40
N ILE A 56 -27.41 -1.66 -33.60
CA ILE A 56 -27.67 -2.45 -34.80
C ILE A 56 -27.14 -3.88 -34.69
N GLU A 57 -25.96 -4.09 -34.09
CA GLU A 57 -25.42 -5.43 -33.88
C GLU A 57 -26.34 -6.32 -33.02
N TYR A 58 -27.05 -5.72 -32.05
CA TYR A 58 -28.04 -6.43 -31.23
C TYR A 58 -29.34 -6.68 -31.99
N LEU A 59 -29.78 -5.74 -32.82
CA LEU A 59 -30.98 -5.90 -33.65
C LEU A 59 -30.82 -6.95 -34.75
N GLU A 60 -29.63 -7.09 -35.33
CA GLU A 60 -29.31 -8.13 -36.32
C GLU A 60 -29.45 -9.56 -35.75
N LYS A 61 -29.20 -9.74 -34.45
CA LYS A 61 -29.33 -11.02 -33.77
C LYS A 61 -30.80 -11.40 -33.52
N SER A 62 -31.70 -10.42 -33.42
CA SER A 62 -33.13 -10.60 -33.12
C SER A 62 -34.05 -10.65 -34.36
N ARG A 63 -33.51 -10.90 -35.56
CA ARG A 63 -34.24 -10.94 -36.85
C ARG A 63 -35.55 -11.74 -36.75
N ASN A 64 -36.72 -11.07 -36.63
CA ASN A 64 -38.03 -11.61 -37.08
C ASN A 64 -39.29 -10.75 -36.83
N SER A 65 -39.23 -9.44 -36.52
CA SER A 65 -40.47 -8.67 -36.38
C SER A 65 -40.94 -8.03 -37.70
N LYS A 66 -42.19 -8.27 -38.10
CA LYS A 66 -42.83 -7.56 -39.22
C LYS A 66 -43.08 -6.08 -38.91
N GLU A 67 -43.17 -5.76 -37.62
CA GLU A 67 -43.40 -4.42 -37.11
C GLU A 67 -42.24 -3.99 -36.20
N LEU A 68 -41.89 -2.71 -36.23
CA LEU A 68 -40.95 -2.10 -35.28
C LEU A 68 -41.56 -0.81 -34.73
N ARG A 69 -41.61 -0.68 -33.40
CA ARG A 69 -42.09 0.51 -32.69
C ARG A 69 -40.90 1.21 -32.02
N ILE A 70 -40.64 2.45 -32.43
CA ILE A 70 -39.55 3.29 -31.93
C ILE A 70 -40.15 4.48 -31.18
N ILE A 71 -39.62 4.80 -30.00
CA ILE A 71 -39.94 6.03 -29.27
C ILE A 71 -38.70 6.85 -28.97
N ASP A 72 -38.84 8.17 -29.08
CA ASP A 72 -38.01 9.13 -28.36
C ASP A 72 -38.91 9.98 -27.45
N PRO A 73 -38.90 9.75 -26.13
CA PRO A 73 -39.72 10.51 -25.18
C PRO A 73 -39.21 11.94 -24.94
N PHE A 74 -38.02 12.29 -25.44
CA PHE A 74 -37.40 13.62 -25.28
C PHE A 74 -36.78 14.06 -26.62
N ALA A 75 -37.62 14.05 -27.65
CA ALA A 75 -37.18 14.04 -29.05
C ALA A 75 -36.36 15.26 -29.48
N GLY A 76 -36.59 16.45 -28.90
CA GLY A 76 -35.92 17.68 -29.32
C GLY A 76 -36.10 17.96 -30.82
N ASP A 77 -35.04 17.77 -31.60
CA ASP A 77 -35.05 17.89 -33.07
C ASP A 77 -35.14 16.54 -33.82
N GLY A 78 -35.22 15.43 -33.09
CA GLY A 78 -35.38 14.07 -33.60
C GLY A 78 -34.12 13.44 -34.21
N ARG A 79 -32.95 14.08 -34.12
CA ARG A 79 -31.72 13.60 -34.77
C ARG A 79 -31.35 12.14 -34.48
N LEU A 80 -31.65 11.64 -33.28
CA LEU A 80 -31.33 10.26 -32.88
C LEU A 80 -32.14 9.25 -33.68
N VAL A 81 -33.43 9.51 -33.84
CA VAL A 81 -34.34 8.65 -34.60
C VAL A 81 -34.02 8.72 -36.10
N ILE A 82 -33.67 9.91 -36.63
CA ILE A 82 -33.20 10.04 -38.03
C ILE A 82 -31.96 9.17 -38.27
N ALA A 83 -30.93 9.31 -37.44
CA ALA A 83 -29.69 8.57 -37.60
C ALA A 83 -29.90 7.04 -37.48
N LEU A 84 -30.80 6.61 -36.59
CA LEU A 84 -31.15 5.20 -36.45
C LEU A 84 -31.82 4.65 -37.72
N ILE A 85 -32.76 5.40 -38.31
CA ILE A 85 -33.49 4.99 -39.51
C ILE A 85 -32.56 4.93 -40.73
N GLU A 86 -31.68 5.91 -40.89
CA GLU A 86 -30.65 5.89 -41.93
C GLU A 86 -29.78 4.63 -41.81
N LYS A 87 -29.34 4.30 -40.59
CA LYS A 87 -28.53 3.11 -40.35
C LYS A 87 -29.29 1.80 -40.59
N LEU A 88 -30.56 1.71 -40.19
CA LEU A 88 -31.43 0.55 -40.47
C LEU A 88 -31.63 0.36 -41.97
N LYS A 89 -31.79 1.45 -42.72
CA LYS A 89 -31.87 1.41 -44.19
C LYS A 89 -30.57 0.89 -44.80
N ASP A 90 -29.43 1.44 -44.38
CA ASP A 90 -28.11 1.07 -44.91
C ASP A 90 -27.75 -0.40 -44.67
N GLN A 91 -28.22 -0.99 -43.56
CA GLN A 91 -28.00 -2.40 -43.21
C GLN A 91 -29.12 -3.33 -43.67
N ALA A 92 -30.11 -2.83 -44.42
CA ALA A 92 -31.29 -3.58 -44.88
C ALA A 92 -32.09 -4.25 -43.75
N LEU A 93 -32.25 -3.55 -42.63
CA LEU A 93 -32.97 -4.00 -41.42
C LEU A 93 -34.34 -3.33 -41.23
N LEU A 94 -34.85 -2.64 -42.25
CA LEU A 94 -36.17 -2.00 -42.16
C LEU A 94 -37.30 -3.04 -42.08
N PRO A 95 -38.31 -2.85 -41.20
CA PRO A 95 -39.46 -3.73 -41.08
C PRO A 95 -40.46 -3.53 -42.24
N GLN A 96 -41.56 -4.30 -42.24
CA GLN A 96 -42.71 -4.00 -43.11
C GLN A 96 -43.47 -2.78 -42.63
N ASN A 97 -43.71 -2.67 -41.31
CA ASN A 97 -44.37 -1.51 -40.69
C ASN A 97 -43.45 -0.89 -39.63
N LEU A 98 -43.17 0.40 -39.77
CA LEU A 98 -42.38 1.19 -38.84
C LEU A 98 -43.26 2.23 -38.16
N TYR A 99 -43.43 2.09 -36.84
CA TYR A 99 -44.15 3.04 -36.00
C TYR A 99 -43.16 3.88 -35.22
N ILE A 100 -43.25 5.20 -35.33
CA ILE A 100 -42.39 6.15 -34.64
C ILE A 100 -43.25 7.05 -33.77
N THR A 101 -42.94 7.12 -32.48
CA THR A 101 -43.55 8.06 -31.54
C THR A 101 -42.50 9.05 -31.06
N LEU A 102 -42.75 10.35 -31.27
CA LEU A 102 -41.89 11.42 -30.79
C LEU A 102 -42.67 12.29 -29.79
N ARG A 103 -42.12 12.46 -28.59
CA ARG A 103 -42.66 13.39 -27.60
C ARG A 103 -41.64 14.46 -27.26
N ASP A 104 -42.12 15.69 -27.17
CA ASP A 104 -41.36 16.79 -26.58
C ASP A 104 -42.32 17.84 -26.02
N ILE A 105 -41.86 18.62 -25.05
CA ILE A 105 -42.59 19.79 -24.55
C ILE A 105 -42.57 20.96 -25.56
N ASP A 106 -41.73 20.90 -26.59
CA ASP A 106 -41.65 21.84 -27.71
C ASP A 106 -41.45 21.07 -29.03
N THR A 107 -42.53 20.88 -29.79
CA THR A 107 -42.51 20.14 -31.06
C THR A 107 -42.20 21.02 -32.28
N SER A 108 -41.91 22.31 -32.09
CA SER A 108 -41.67 23.26 -33.19
C SER A 108 -40.54 22.82 -34.13
N SER A 109 -39.52 22.15 -33.58
CA SER A 109 -38.36 21.63 -34.33
C SER A 109 -38.65 20.30 -35.05
N LEU A 110 -39.72 19.59 -34.68
CA LEU A 110 -40.10 18.29 -35.26
C LEU A 110 -40.97 18.43 -36.52
N ILE A 111 -41.41 19.63 -36.88
CA ILE A 111 -42.21 19.87 -38.10
C ILE A 111 -41.44 19.49 -39.38
N ASN A 112 -40.11 19.63 -39.36
CA ASN A 112 -39.25 19.22 -40.47
C ASN A 112 -38.84 17.74 -40.41
N PHE A 113 -38.99 17.09 -39.26
CA PHE A 113 -38.57 15.71 -39.03
C PHE A 113 -39.33 14.72 -39.91
N SER A 114 -40.66 14.81 -39.98
CA SER A 114 -41.48 13.87 -40.76
C SER A 114 -41.09 13.87 -42.24
N LYS A 115 -40.85 15.06 -42.82
CA LYS A 115 -40.39 15.22 -44.20
C LYS A 115 -39.01 14.59 -44.45
N ILE A 116 -38.10 14.71 -43.48
CA ILE A 116 -36.75 14.13 -43.57
C ILE A 116 -36.85 12.59 -43.57
N ILE A 117 -37.63 12.00 -42.65
CA ILE A 117 -37.80 10.54 -42.59
C ILE A 117 -38.50 9.99 -43.83
N GLU A 118 -39.56 10.64 -44.29
CA GLU A 118 -40.24 10.29 -45.54
C GLU A 118 -39.27 10.31 -46.72
N HIS A 119 -38.40 11.32 -46.80
CA HIS A 119 -37.34 11.38 -47.81
C HIS A 119 -36.30 10.27 -47.64
N CYS A 120 -35.81 10.02 -46.43
CA CYS A 120 -34.86 8.95 -46.14
C CYS A 120 -35.42 7.57 -46.51
N LEU A 121 -36.72 7.34 -46.39
CA LEU A 121 -37.37 6.07 -46.72
C LEU A 121 -37.90 5.99 -48.18
N GLN A 122 -37.62 6.99 -49.02
CA GLN A 122 -37.98 6.92 -50.45
C GLN A 122 -37.40 5.65 -51.09
N ASN A 123 -38.26 4.92 -51.82
CA ASN A 123 -37.99 3.63 -52.48
C ASN A 123 -37.76 2.43 -51.52
N SER A 124 -38.16 2.51 -50.25
CA SER A 124 -38.21 1.36 -49.33
C SER A 124 -39.59 0.70 -49.33
N PRO A 125 -39.71 -0.64 -49.19
CA PRO A 125 -40.99 -1.33 -49.04
C PRO A 125 -41.65 -1.18 -47.64
N CYS A 126 -41.06 -0.36 -46.75
CA CYS A 126 -41.54 -0.15 -45.38
C CYS A 126 -42.68 0.89 -45.34
N GLU A 127 -43.81 0.52 -44.74
CA GLU A 127 -44.90 1.44 -44.38
C GLU A 127 -44.53 2.21 -43.10
N LEU A 128 -44.74 3.53 -43.12
CA LEU A 128 -44.30 4.45 -42.07
C LEU A 128 -45.49 5.08 -41.36
N HIS A 129 -45.50 5.01 -40.03
CA HIS A 129 -46.49 5.65 -39.17
C HIS A 129 -45.80 6.54 -38.13
N ILE A 130 -45.99 7.86 -38.23
CA ILE A 130 -45.39 8.83 -37.30
C ILE A 130 -46.46 9.44 -36.40
N THR A 131 -46.21 9.42 -35.09
CA THR A 131 -47.01 10.11 -34.06
C THR A 131 -46.13 11.15 -33.37
N ILE A 132 -46.51 12.43 -33.43
CA ILE A 132 -45.83 13.54 -32.74
C ILE A 132 -46.77 14.09 -31.67
N GLU A 133 -46.32 14.16 -30.42
CA GLU A 133 -47.14 14.68 -29.31
C GLU A 133 -46.40 15.79 -28.54
N GLU A 134 -47.04 16.96 -28.41
CA GLU A 134 -46.56 18.05 -27.55
C GLU A 134 -47.01 17.80 -26.10
N LYS A 135 -46.30 16.92 -25.39
CA LYS A 135 -46.65 16.48 -24.04
C LYS A 135 -45.42 16.37 -23.15
N ASP A 136 -45.63 16.57 -21.85
CA ASP A 136 -44.62 16.27 -20.84
C ASP A 136 -44.55 14.76 -20.59
N SER A 137 -43.50 14.13 -21.11
CA SER A 137 -43.29 12.69 -21.02
C SER A 137 -43.19 12.15 -19.59
N PHE A 138 -42.84 12.99 -18.60
CA PHE A 138 -42.76 12.55 -17.21
C PHE A 138 -44.13 12.30 -16.57
N VAL A 139 -45.16 13.02 -17.00
CA VAL A 139 -46.48 13.05 -16.37
C VAL A 139 -47.55 12.37 -17.22
N TYR A 140 -47.46 12.50 -18.54
CA TYR A 140 -48.46 11.93 -19.44
C TYR A 140 -48.06 10.48 -19.80
N PRO A 141 -48.88 9.47 -19.46
CA PRO A 141 -48.55 8.07 -19.74
C PRO A 141 -48.48 7.78 -21.23
N VAL A 142 -47.84 6.66 -21.58
CA VAL A 142 -47.89 6.06 -22.92
C VAL A 142 -48.58 4.71 -22.77
N ASP A 143 -49.63 4.46 -23.55
CA ASP A 143 -50.46 3.26 -23.42
C ASP A 143 -49.90 2.05 -24.19
N THR A 144 -48.72 2.20 -24.79
CA THR A 144 -48.08 1.19 -25.65
C THR A 144 -46.61 1.02 -25.30
N GLU A 145 -46.13 -0.22 -25.29
CA GLU A 145 -44.70 -0.53 -25.14
C GLU A 145 -43.97 -0.50 -26.50
N PHE A 146 -42.67 -0.19 -26.45
CA PHE A 146 -41.83 0.01 -27.64
C PHE A 146 -40.74 -1.05 -27.77
N ASP A 147 -40.37 -1.35 -29.01
CA ASP A 147 -39.27 -2.26 -29.33
C ASP A 147 -37.92 -1.54 -29.14
N ILE A 148 -37.86 -0.25 -29.45
CA ILE A 148 -36.68 0.61 -29.27
C ILE A 148 -37.09 1.92 -28.60
N CYS A 149 -36.42 2.26 -27.51
CA CYS A 149 -36.40 3.62 -26.97
C CYS A 149 -35.01 4.21 -27.21
N ILE A 150 -34.89 5.21 -28.08
CA ILE A 150 -33.62 5.90 -28.34
C ILE A 150 -33.74 7.36 -27.92
N THR A 151 -32.93 7.82 -26.96
CA THR A 151 -33.16 9.14 -26.36
C THR A 151 -31.95 9.74 -25.63
N ASN A 152 -32.02 11.05 -25.39
CA ASN A 152 -31.13 11.81 -24.52
C ASN A 152 -31.97 12.68 -23.57
N PRO A 153 -32.27 12.20 -22.36
CA PRO A 153 -33.13 12.93 -21.43
C PRO A 153 -32.54 14.29 -21.01
N PRO A 154 -33.37 15.25 -20.56
CA PRO A 154 -32.89 16.58 -20.19
C PRO A 154 -31.97 16.58 -18.95
N TRP A 155 -30.78 17.18 -19.07
CA TRP A 155 -29.79 17.28 -17.99
C TRP A 155 -29.99 18.55 -17.17
N CYS A 156 -31.02 18.55 -16.32
CA CYS A 156 -31.38 19.71 -15.50
C CYS A 156 -31.69 19.31 -14.04
N ILE A 157 -31.27 20.15 -13.09
CA ILE A 157 -31.61 20.04 -11.67
C ILE A 157 -32.67 21.10 -11.35
N LEU A 158 -33.86 20.64 -10.95
CA LEU A 158 -34.94 21.46 -10.45
C LEU A 158 -34.73 21.72 -8.96
N LYS A 159 -34.61 22.99 -8.57
CA LYS A 159 -34.41 23.41 -7.17
C LYS A 159 -35.29 24.60 -6.81
N PRO A 160 -36.35 24.41 -6.01
CA PRO A 160 -37.09 25.52 -5.39
C PRO A 160 -36.15 26.35 -4.50
N THR A 161 -36.08 27.66 -4.72
CA THR A 161 -35.24 28.56 -3.90
C THR A 161 -35.92 29.88 -3.60
N SER A 162 -35.79 30.34 -2.35
CA SER A 162 -36.24 31.69 -1.93
C SER A 162 -35.46 32.85 -2.56
N LYS A 163 -34.41 32.57 -3.34
CA LYS A 163 -33.51 33.55 -3.97
C LYS A 163 -33.79 33.81 -5.46
N LEU A 164 -34.84 33.23 -6.03
CA LEU A 164 -35.24 33.48 -7.43
C LEU A 164 -35.65 34.96 -7.68
N GLY A 165 -36.03 35.70 -6.63
CA GLY A 165 -36.04 37.17 -6.63
C GLY A 165 -34.68 37.67 -6.18
N THR A 166 -33.90 38.36 -7.03
CA THR A 166 -33.73 39.81 -6.88
C THR A 166 -33.08 40.46 -8.12
N LYS A 167 -32.83 39.71 -9.21
CA LYS A 167 -32.19 40.25 -10.42
C LYS A 167 -32.95 40.08 -11.74
N LYS A 168 -33.96 39.20 -11.83
CA LYS A 168 -34.67 38.92 -13.10
C LYS A 168 -36.20 38.99 -13.03
N PHE A 169 -36.80 38.83 -11.86
CA PHE A 169 -38.25 38.70 -11.70
C PHE A 169 -38.75 39.50 -10.51
N ASP A 170 -39.99 39.98 -10.57
CA ASP A 170 -40.70 40.53 -9.43
C ASP A 170 -40.99 39.44 -8.38
N VAL A 171 -41.32 39.88 -7.16
CA VAL A 171 -41.48 39.01 -5.99
C VAL A 171 -42.66 38.03 -6.15
N GLU A 172 -43.71 38.45 -6.84
CA GLU A 172 -44.93 37.67 -7.02
C GLU A 172 -44.71 36.53 -8.03
N THR A 173 -44.14 36.84 -9.19
CA THR A 173 -43.77 35.86 -10.22
C THR A 173 -42.77 34.83 -9.69
N ALA A 174 -41.77 35.28 -8.91
CA ALA A 174 -40.79 34.39 -8.30
C ALA A 174 -41.42 33.44 -7.24
N SER A 175 -42.42 33.92 -6.50
CA SER A 175 -43.19 33.11 -5.54
C SER A 175 -44.05 32.07 -6.24
N MET A 176 -44.79 32.48 -7.28
CA MET A 176 -45.62 31.59 -8.11
C MET A 176 -44.79 30.48 -8.78
N LEU A 177 -43.64 30.83 -9.37
CA LEU A 177 -42.74 29.86 -9.98
C LEU A 177 -42.20 28.85 -8.95
N ASN A 178 -41.80 29.32 -7.77
CA ASN A 178 -41.32 28.43 -6.71
C ASN A 178 -42.41 27.46 -6.20
N ASN A 179 -43.66 27.91 -6.10
CA ASN A 179 -44.78 27.06 -5.72
C ASN A 179 -45.09 26.01 -6.78
N ALA A 180 -45.15 26.41 -8.07
CA ALA A 180 -45.35 25.49 -9.19
C ALA A 180 -44.21 24.47 -9.29
N LEU A 181 -42.96 24.92 -9.18
CA LEU A 181 -41.77 24.07 -9.17
C LEU A 181 -41.77 23.08 -8.00
N SER A 182 -42.17 23.52 -6.80
CA SER A 182 -42.24 22.63 -5.63
C SER A 182 -43.28 21.53 -5.81
N ARG A 183 -44.47 21.86 -6.33
CA ARG A 183 -45.53 20.88 -6.64
C ARG A 183 -45.07 19.90 -7.71
N TYR A 184 -44.45 20.38 -8.79
CA TYR A 184 -43.94 19.52 -9.85
C TYR A 184 -42.82 18.60 -9.36
N CYS A 185 -41.88 19.10 -8.54
CA CYS A 185 -40.85 18.28 -7.90
C CYS A 185 -41.45 17.18 -7.00
N GLN A 186 -42.55 17.45 -6.30
CA GLN A 186 -43.25 16.44 -5.51
C GLN A 186 -43.85 15.36 -6.41
N CYS A 187 -44.53 15.75 -7.49
CA CYS A 187 -45.11 14.83 -8.47
C CYS A 187 -44.04 13.87 -9.03
N LEU A 188 -42.90 14.40 -9.46
CA LEU A 188 -41.80 13.59 -9.99
C LEU A 188 -41.21 12.63 -8.96
N ARG A 189 -41.20 13.01 -7.68
CA ARG A 189 -40.72 12.13 -6.61
C ARG A 189 -41.64 10.94 -6.38
N GLU A 190 -42.95 11.15 -6.46
CA GLU A 190 -43.94 10.09 -6.33
C GLU A 190 -43.94 9.16 -7.55
N LEU A 191 -43.73 9.70 -8.76
CA LEU A 191 -43.68 8.93 -10.00
C LEU A 191 -42.36 8.15 -10.18
N PHE A 192 -41.24 8.71 -9.74
CA PHE A 192 -39.89 8.16 -9.91
C PHE A 192 -39.11 8.12 -8.58
N PRO A 193 -39.58 7.34 -7.59
CA PRO A 193 -38.90 7.24 -6.30
C PRO A 193 -37.45 6.75 -6.43
N GLU A 194 -37.16 5.85 -7.38
CA GLU A 194 -35.81 5.31 -7.64
C GLU A 194 -34.82 6.36 -8.19
N ALA A 195 -35.33 7.46 -8.75
CA ALA A 195 -34.52 8.56 -9.28
C ALA A 195 -34.19 9.63 -8.21
N CYS A 196 -34.74 9.48 -7.01
CA CYS A 196 -34.72 10.48 -5.93
C CYS A 196 -33.87 10.02 -4.73
N LYS A 197 -33.42 10.98 -3.91
CA LYS A 197 -32.68 10.68 -2.66
C LYS A 197 -33.67 10.36 -1.54
N ASP A 198 -33.50 9.21 -0.89
CA ASP A 198 -34.29 8.84 0.28
C ASP A 198 -33.73 9.52 1.54
N ASN A 199 -34.11 10.77 1.76
CA ASN A 199 -33.71 11.57 2.91
C ASN A 199 -34.97 12.24 3.48
N GLY A 200 -35.55 11.66 4.53
CA GLY A 200 -36.72 12.18 5.24
C GLY A 200 -36.95 13.69 5.09
N PHE A 201 -38.05 14.04 4.43
CA PHE A 201 -38.74 15.35 4.41
C PHE A 201 -37.98 16.64 4.04
N LYS A 202 -36.70 16.66 3.64
CA LYS A 202 -35.97 17.95 3.45
C LYS A 202 -35.03 18.10 2.24
N CYS A 203 -35.23 17.36 1.15
CA CYS A 203 -34.53 17.67 -0.11
C CYS A 203 -35.52 18.04 -1.21
N ASN A 204 -35.57 19.31 -1.64
CA ASN A 204 -36.48 19.78 -2.70
C ASN A 204 -35.86 19.70 -4.11
N GLU A 205 -34.70 19.05 -4.26
CA GLU A 205 -33.98 18.96 -5.53
C GLU A 205 -34.38 17.70 -6.30
N ILE A 206 -34.72 17.85 -7.59
CA ILE A 206 -35.02 16.75 -8.51
C ILE A 206 -34.11 16.86 -9.73
N ASN A 207 -33.49 15.74 -10.13
CA ASN A 207 -32.69 15.66 -11.34
C ASN A 207 -33.51 15.02 -12.47
N LEU A 208 -33.85 15.80 -13.50
CA LEU A 208 -34.68 15.34 -14.61
C LEU A 208 -34.02 14.23 -15.44
N SER A 209 -32.68 14.20 -15.52
CA SER A 209 -31.99 13.14 -16.25
C SER A 209 -32.26 11.76 -15.63
N ARG A 210 -32.26 11.67 -14.29
CA ARG A 210 -32.53 10.42 -13.56
C ARG A 210 -33.97 9.96 -13.74
N CYS A 211 -34.92 10.88 -13.64
CA CYS A 211 -36.33 10.58 -13.90
C CYS A 211 -36.52 10.11 -15.34
N GLY A 212 -35.78 10.71 -16.28
CA GLY A 212 -35.88 10.40 -17.71
C GLY A 212 -35.30 9.04 -18.04
N ILE A 213 -34.21 8.65 -17.39
CA ILE A 213 -33.65 7.30 -17.47
C ILE A 213 -34.66 6.28 -16.96
N ALA A 214 -35.23 6.51 -15.77
CA ALA A 214 -36.23 5.62 -15.19
C ALA A 214 -37.47 5.47 -16.10
N LEU A 215 -37.99 6.58 -16.64
CA LEU A 215 -39.08 6.56 -17.61
C LEU A 215 -38.71 5.75 -18.86
N SER A 216 -37.55 6.03 -19.46
CA SER A 216 -37.15 5.41 -20.72
C SER A 216 -37.06 3.89 -20.62
N LEU A 217 -36.55 3.38 -19.49
CA LEU A 217 -36.48 1.94 -19.20
C LEU A 217 -37.87 1.30 -19.02
N ARG A 218 -38.85 2.05 -18.47
CA ARG A 218 -40.23 1.57 -18.27
C ARG A 218 -41.07 1.52 -19.56
N LEU A 219 -40.60 2.14 -20.66
CA LEU A 219 -41.35 2.22 -21.92
C LEU A 219 -41.10 1.05 -22.88
N ILE A 220 -40.19 0.14 -22.53
CA ILE A 220 -39.66 -0.86 -23.45
C ILE A 220 -40.27 -2.22 -23.14
N LYS A 221 -40.59 -2.99 -24.19
CA LYS A 221 -41.05 -4.38 -24.08
C LYS A 221 -39.97 -5.26 -23.48
N ASP A 222 -40.36 -6.41 -22.94
CA ASP A 222 -39.42 -7.40 -22.37
C ASP A 222 -38.23 -7.74 -23.29
N ASN A 223 -38.45 -7.82 -24.60
CA ASN A 223 -37.43 -8.11 -25.63
C ASN A 223 -36.92 -6.89 -26.40
N GLY A 224 -37.22 -5.67 -25.94
CA GLY A 224 -36.80 -4.43 -26.57
C GLY A 224 -35.50 -3.86 -26.00
N TYR A 225 -35.03 -2.76 -26.60
CA TYR A 225 -33.77 -2.09 -26.23
C TYR A 225 -33.93 -0.60 -25.93
N CYS A 226 -33.28 -0.13 -24.88
CA CYS A 226 -33.09 1.27 -24.52
C CYS A 226 -31.71 1.71 -24.98
N ALA A 227 -31.61 2.56 -26.00
CA ALA A 227 -30.38 3.22 -26.38
C ALA A 227 -30.39 4.65 -25.82
N ILE A 228 -29.65 4.89 -24.74
CA ILE A 228 -29.80 6.12 -23.95
C ILE A 228 -28.48 6.85 -23.73
N VAL A 229 -28.50 8.17 -23.83
CA VAL A 229 -27.39 9.06 -23.48
C VAL A 229 -27.64 9.64 -22.09
N MET A 230 -26.65 9.56 -21.19
CA MET A 230 -26.80 9.94 -19.78
C MET A 230 -25.58 10.69 -19.25
N PRO A 231 -25.70 11.47 -18.16
CA PRO A 231 -24.53 12.00 -17.47
C PRO A 231 -23.71 10.88 -16.82
N ALA A 232 -22.38 10.92 -16.93
CA ALA A 232 -21.51 9.90 -16.33
C ALA A 232 -21.57 9.87 -14.80
N THR A 233 -22.01 10.96 -14.17
CA THR A 233 -22.19 11.05 -12.72
C THR A 233 -23.17 10.03 -12.15
N LEU A 234 -24.08 9.49 -12.98
CA LEU A 234 -25.00 8.40 -12.62
C LEU A 234 -24.27 7.22 -11.94
N PHE A 235 -23.12 6.80 -12.48
CA PHE A 235 -22.36 5.66 -12.00
C PHE A 235 -21.40 5.96 -10.85
N SER A 236 -21.49 7.12 -10.19
CA SER A 236 -20.62 7.47 -9.05
C SER A 236 -21.30 8.21 -7.92
N ASP A 237 -22.41 8.92 -8.20
CA ASP A 237 -23.03 9.76 -7.20
C ASP A 237 -23.76 8.93 -6.11
N GLN A 238 -23.95 9.55 -4.95
CA GLN A 238 -24.55 8.89 -3.77
C GLN A 238 -26.08 8.75 -3.84
N VAL A 239 -26.74 9.42 -4.78
CA VAL A 239 -28.21 9.49 -4.87
C VAL A 239 -28.76 8.45 -5.84
N SER A 240 -28.03 8.13 -6.91
CA SER A 240 -28.48 7.25 -7.98
C SER A 240 -28.39 5.75 -7.64
N PHE A 241 -28.19 5.37 -6.38
CA PHE A 241 -28.01 3.95 -5.99
C PHE A 241 -29.19 3.07 -6.42
N GLU A 242 -30.43 3.46 -6.12
CA GLU A 242 -31.63 2.69 -6.49
C GLU A 242 -31.80 2.62 -8.02
N LEU A 243 -31.51 3.71 -8.73
CA LEU A 243 -31.55 3.73 -10.19
C LEU A 243 -30.49 2.80 -10.81
N ARG A 244 -29.26 2.75 -10.26
CA ARG A 244 -28.23 1.82 -10.72
C ARG A 244 -28.59 0.37 -10.41
N LYS A 245 -29.13 0.13 -9.22
CA LYS A 245 -29.67 -1.18 -8.85
C LYS A 245 -30.74 -1.64 -9.83
N MET A 246 -31.62 -0.74 -10.27
CA MET A 246 -32.57 -1.04 -11.34
C MET A 246 -31.88 -1.39 -12.66
N ILE A 247 -30.84 -0.66 -13.07
CA ILE A 247 -30.08 -0.94 -14.31
C ILE A 247 -29.39 -2.31 -14.28
N PHE A 248 -28.81 -2.73 -13.14
CA PHE A 248 -28.03 -3.97 -13.07
C PHE A 248 -28.78 -5.20 -12.54
N GLU A 249 -29.79 -5.03 -11.66
CA GLU A 249 -30.51 -6.17 -11.08
C GLU A 249 -31.85 -6.44 -11.77
N LYS A 250 -32.49 -5.41 -12.35
CA LYS A 250 -33.80 -5.54 -13.00
C LYS A 250 -33.75 -5.45 -14.52
N ASN A 251 -32.59 -5.11 -15.07
CA ASN A 251 -32.37 -4.96 -16.51
C ASN A 251 -31.01 -5.58 -16.85
N GLU A 252 -30.76 -5.74 -18.14
CA GLU A 252 -29.50 -6.17 -18.71
C GLU A 252 -28.83 -5.00 -19.41
N LEU A 253 -27.64 -4.65 -18.95
CA LEU A 253 -26.76 -3.70 -19.64
C LEU A 253 -26.00 -4.49 -20.71
N HIS A 254 -26.14 -4.13 -21.98
CA HIS A 254 -25.44 -4.77 -23.11
C HIS A 254 -24.16 -4.01 -23.49
N TYR A 255 -24.27 -2.69 -23.50
CA TYR A 255 -23.22 -1.78 -23.92
C TYR A 255 -23.18 -0.56 -23.01
N LEU A 256 -21.98 -0.10 -22.70
CA LEU A 256 -21.72 1.16 -22.01
C LEU A 256 -20.49 1.84 -22.62
N ALA A 257 -20.66 3.07 -23.08
CA ALA A 257 -19.56 3.92 -23.50
C ALA A 257 -19.32 5.05 -22.50
N TYR A 258 -18.06 5.38 -22.24
CA TYR A 258 -17.65 6.51 -21.40
C TYR A 258 -16.89 7.57 -22.21
N TYR A 259 -17.37 8.81 -22.17
CA TYR A 259 -16.77 9.98 -22.81
C TYR A 259 -16.30 10.98 -21.74
N PRO A 260 -14.99 11.20 -21.60
CA PRO A 260 -14.45 12.15 -20.64
C PRO A 260 -14.71 13.61 -21.07
N ALA A 261 -14.69 14.55 -20.12
CA ALA A 261 -15.02 15.95 -20.39
C ALA A 261 -14.02 16.60 -21.35
N GLU A 262 -12.79 16.11 -21.36
CA GLU A 262 -11.67 16.53 -22.20
C GLU A 262 -11.96 16.36 -23.71
N CYS A 263 -12.89 15.49 -24.09
CA CYS A 263 -13.35 15.35 -25.48
C CYS A 263 -14.10 16.59 -26.00
N LYS A 264 -14.53 17.50 -25.10
CA LYS A 264 -15.23 18.77 -25.44
C LYS A 264 -16.45 18.59 -26.36
N LEU A 265 -17.19 17.50 -26.15
CA LEU A 265 -18.30 17.11 -27.02
C LEU A 265 -19.51 18.07 -26.94
N PHE A 266 -19.67 18.77 -25.82
CA PHE A 266 -20.77 19.71 -25.57
C PHE A 266 -20.34 21.19 -25.67
N GLY A 267 -19.42 21.49 -26.59
CA GLY A 267 -18.97 22.86 -26.88
C GLY A 267 -18.15 23.48 -25.74
N LYS A 268 -18.65 24.56 -25.13
CA LYS A 268 -17.95 25.27 -24.03
C LYS A 268 -18.22 24.68 -22.63
N VAL A 269 -18.94 23.57 -22.55
CA VAL A 269 -19.29 22.93 -21.28
C VAL A 269 -18.42 21.69 -21.08
N ASP A 270 -17.59 21.71 -20.04
CA ASP A 270 -16.83 20.54 -19.60
C ASP A 270 -17.79 19.55 -18.92
N GLN A 271 -18.28 18.58 -19.68
CA GLN A 271 -19.29 17.62 -19.21
C GLN A 271 -18.91 16.20 -19.63
N THR A 272 -18.78 15.32 -18.65
CA THR A 272 -18.62 13.87 -18.87
C THR A 272 -19.97 13.24 -19.24
N CYS A 273 -19.93 12.25 -20.12
CA CYS A 273 -21.11 11.61 -20.68
C CYS A 273 -20.92 10.10 -20.78
N ILE A 274 -22.02 9.37 -20.74
CA ILE A 274 -22.09 7.95 -21.06
C ILE A 274 -23.20 7.70 -22.08
N SER A 275 -23.05 6.66 -22.89
CA SER A 275 -24.14 6.10 -23.69
C SER A 275 -24.30 4.62 -23.34
N ALA A 276 -25.52 4.10 -23.34
CA ALA A 276 -25.78 2.73 -22.92
C ALA A 276 -26.87 2.06 -23.76
N ILE A 277 -26.77 0.74 -23.89
CA ILE A 277 -27.83 -0.12 -24.44
C ILE A 277 -28.30 -1.04 -23.32
N ILE A 278 -29.59 -0.98 -22.97
CA ILE A 278 -30.17 -1.68 -21.83
C ILE A 278 -31.45 -2.42 -22.27
N SER A 279 -31.71 -3.65 -21.82
CA SER A 279 -32.97 -4.38 -22.06
C SER A 279 -33.61 -4.87 -20.75
N PRO A 280 -34.95 -5.07 -20.67
CA PRO A 280 -35.61 -5.49 -19.43
C PRO A 280 -35.32 -6.93 -18.95
N ILE A 281 -35.04 -7.87 -19.86
CA ILE A 281 -34.71 -9.25 -19.47
C ILE A 281 -33.21 -9.39 -19.18
N SER A 282 -32.85 -10.01 -18.04
CA SER A 282 -31.49 -10.40 -17.66
C SER A 282 -31.21 -11.87 -18.01
N LEU A 283 -30.51 -12.08 -19.11
CA LEU A 283 -30.05 -13.40 -19.60
C LEU A 283 -28.53 -13.47 -19.80
N SER A 284 -27.84 -12.35 -20.07
CA SER A 284 -26.38 -12.38 -20.25
C SER A 284 -25.58 -12.16 -18.97
N SER A 285 -24.37 -12.69 -19.01
CA SER A 285 -23.40 -12.66 -17.93
C SER A 285 -22.30 -11.60 -18.11
N GLU A 286 -22.42 -10.71 -19.09
CA GLU A 286 -21.36 -9.76 -19.43
C GLU A 286 -21.88 -8.58 -20.28
N PHE A 287 -21.17 -7.45 -20.23
CA PHE A 287 -21.45 -6.30 -21.08
C PHE A 287 -20.19 -5.69 -21.68
N LYS A 288 -20.35 -5.05 -22.84
CA LYS A 288 -19.25 -4.37 -23.54
C LYS A 288 -19.06 -2.96 -22.98
N LEU A 289 -17.87 -2.66 -22.48
CA LEU A 289 -17.46 -1.35 -22.00
C LEU A 289 -16.45 -0.70 -22.97
N ARG A 290 -16.80 0.48 -23.49
CA ARG A 290 -15.94 1.31 -24.36
C ARG A 290 -15.54 2.59 -23.65
N CYS A 291 -14.25 2.83 -23.44
CA CYS A 291 -13.76 4.08 -22.83
C CYS A 291 -13.01 4.92 -23.87
N PHE A 292 -13.41 6.18 -24.05
CA PHE A 292 -12.74 7.13 -24.95
C PHE A 292 -11.66 7.95 -24.22
N SER A 293 -10.58 8.28 -24.92
CA SER A 293 -9.58 9.26 -24.48
C SER A 293 -9.93 10.68 -24.96
N SER A 294 -9.18 11.69 -24.49
CA SER A 294 -9.32 13.08 -24.96
C SER A 294 -9.19 13.24 -26.47
N ASP A 295 -8.42 12.36 -27.11
CA ASP A 295 -8.20 12.35 -28.57
C ASP A 295 -9.24 11.52 -29.33
N MET A 296 -10.35 11.13 -28.66
CA MET A 296 -11.41 10.27 -29.19
C MET A 296 -10.94 8.89 -29.63
N ILE A 297 -9.85 8.39 -29.04
CA ILE A 297 -9.40 7.01 -29.21
C ILE A 297 -10.13 6.14 -28.19
N SER A 298 -10.83 5.10 -28.67
CA SER A 298 -11.55 4.17 -27.81
C SER A 298 -10.73 2.94 -27.42
N LYS A 299 -11.03 2.39 -26.25
CA LYS A 299 -10.57 1.07 -25.81
C LYS A 299 -11.77 0.24 -25.36
N ASP A 300 -11.91 -0.94 -25.95
CA ASP A 300 -12.99 -1.87 -25.66
C ASP A 300 -12.55 -2.90 -24.61
N SER A 301 -13.49 -3.28 -23.76
CA SER A 301 -13.34 -4.33 -22.74
C SER A 301 -14.68 -5.03 -22.51
N ILE A 302 -14.62 -6.27 -22.03
CA ILE A 302 -15.80 -7.05 -21.64
C ILE A 302 -15.80 -7.14 -20.11
N VAL A 303 -16.90 -6.76 -19.48
CA VAL A 303 -17.11 -6.81 -18.03
C VAL A 303 -18.02 -7.98 -17.70
N SER A 304 -17.55 -8.91 -16.88
CA SER A 304 -18.21 -10.20 -16.55
C SER A 304 -19.06 -10.16 -15.27
N LEU A 305 -19.91 -11.18 -15.04
CA LEU A 305 -20.75 -11.33 -13.84
C LEU A 305 -19.97 -11.29 -12.53
N ASP A 306 -18.77 -11.88 -12.47
CA ASP A 306 -17.94 -11.85 -11.27
C ASP A 306 -17.51 -10.39 -10.96
N GLU A 307 -17.20 -9.61 -11.99
CA GLU A 307 -16.92 -8.18 -11.88
C GLU A 307 -18.19 -7.37 -11.53
N ILE A 308 -19.38 -7.80 -11.98
CA ILE A 308 -20.69 -7.22 -11.61
C ILE A 308 -21.03 -7.49 -10.13
N GLY A 309 -20.74 -8.69 -9.63
CA GLY A 309 -20.85 -9.03 -8.21
C GLY A 309 -19.95 -8.16 -7.33
N ASN A 310 -18.77 -7.81 -7.84
CA ASN A 310 -17.81 -6.95 -7.15
C ASN A 310 -18.27 -5.48 -7.05
N ILE A 311 -18.90 -4.93 -8.11
CA ILE A 311 -19.45 -3.56 -8.05
C ILE A 311 -20.70 -3.44 -7.18
N LYS A 312 -21.40 -4.54 -6.86
CA LYS A 312 -22.55 -4.51 -5.94
C LYS A 312 -22.16 -3.95 -4.57
N ASN A 313 -21.00 -4.33 -4.05
CA ASN A 313 -20.47 -3.86 -2.77
C ASN A 313 -20.10 -2.37 -2.78
N THR A 314 -19.81 -1.80 -3.95
CA THR A 314 -19.53 -0.36 -4.12
C THR A 314 -20.78 0.43 -4.48
N GLY A 315 -21.95 -0.21 -4.49
CA GLY A 315 -23.23 0.38 -4.87
C GLY A 315 -23.36 0.61 -6.38
N TYR A 316 -22.88 -0.35 -7.17
CA TYR A 316 -22.94 -0.42 -8.63
C TYR A 316 -22.12 0.67 -9.35
N ILE A 317 -20.97 1.04 -8.78
CA ILE A 317 -20.08 2.07 -9.36
C ILE A 317 -19.11 1.42 -10.35
N ILE A 318 -18.99 2.00 -11.55
CA ILE A 318 -18.05 1.53 -12.59
C ILE A 318 -16.83 2.47 -12.62
N PRO A 319 -15.62 1.99 -12.23
CA PRO A 319 -14.39 2.75 -12.37
C PRO A 319 -13.83 2.62 -13.80
N PHE A 320 -14.20 3.55 -14.68
CA PHE A 320 -13.85 3.55 -16.11
C PHE A 320 -12.34 3.58 -16.44
N TYR A 321 -11.48 3.81 -15.44
CA TYR A 321 -10.05 4.07 -15.63
C TYR A 321 -9.12 2.93 -15.17
N TYR A 322 -9.66 1.81 -14.67
CA TYR A 322 -8.86 0.75 -14.04
C TYR A 322 -8.71 -0.52 -14.88
N SER A 323 -7.52 -1.12 -14.80
CA SER A 323 -7.23 -2.44 -15.36
C SER A 323 -7.87 -3.55 -14.50
N ARG A 324 -7.98 -4.77 -15.04
CA ARG A 324 -8.46 -5.94 -14.27
C ARG A 324 -7.64 -6.20 -13.00
N GLU A 325 -6.32 -6.03 -13.06
CA GLU A 325 -5.43 -6.15 -11.91
C GLU A 325 -5.76 -5.10 -10.83
N GLN A 326 -5.95 -3.84 -11.23
CA GLN A 326 -6.34 -2.75 -10.34
C GLN A 326 -7.74 -2.96 -9.74
N MET A 327 -8.66 -3.55 -10.51
CA MET A 327 -9.99 -3.92 -10.01
C MET A 327 -9.91 -4.99 -8.92
N GLY A 328 -9.04 -6.00 -9.08
CA GLY A 328 -8.76 -6.98 -8.03
C GLY A 328 -8.22 -6.34 -6.75
N LEU A 329 -7.34 -5.34 -6.89
CA LEU A 329 -6.78 -4.61 -5.74
C LEU A 329 -7.83 -3.75 -5.02
N LEU A 330 -8.69 -3.04 -5.76
CA LEU A 330 -9.82 -2.31 -5.15
C LEU A 330 -10.68 -3.24 -4.30
N GLN A 331 -11.00 -4.42 -4.81
CA GLN A 331 -11.80 -5.41 -4.10
C GLN A 331 -11.10 -5.90 -2.84
N GLN A 332 -9.84 -6.31 -2.95
CA GLN A 332 -9.05 -6.77 -1.81
C GLN A 332 -9.03 -5.72 -0.68
N LEU A 333 -8.79 -4.46 -1.05
CA LEU A 333 -8.68 -3.36 -0.10
C LEU A 333 -10.04 -2.89 0.44
N SER A 334 -11.15 -3.20 -0.23
CA SER A 334 -12.51 -2.88 0.24
C SER A 334 -12.91 -3.63 1.53
N SER A 335 -12.17 -4.67 1.90
CA SER A 335 -12.37 -5.40 3.17
C SER A 335 -11.89 -4.63 4.40
N ILE A 336 -11.08 -3.58 4.21
CA ILE A 336 -10.58 -2.73 5.31
C ILE A 336 -11.70 -1.76 5.74
N PRO A 337 -11.91 -1.53 7.06
CA PRO A 337 -12.88 -0.56 7.56
C PRO A 337 -12.71 0.83 6.93
N THR A 338 -13.81 1.56 6.75
CA THR A 338 -13.73 2.90 6.15
C THR A 338 -13.38 3.97 7.18
N LEU A 339 -12.82 5.10 6.73
CA LEU A 339 -12.47 6.23 7.61
C LEU A 339 -13.67 6.73 8.45
N GLY A 340 -14.89 6.65 7.90
CA GLY A 340 -16.11 7.06 8.58
C GLY A 340 -16.60 6.10 9.67
N GLU A 341 -16.10 4.86 9.72
CA GLU A 341 -16.42 3.88 10.77
C GLU A 341 -15.52 4.03 12.01
N TYR A 342 -14.44 4.79 11.88
CA TYR A 342 -13.44 4.97 12.92
C TYR A 342 -13.92 5.99 13.98
N LYS A 343 -13.86 5.59 15.26
CA LYS A 343 -14.35 6.42 16.39
C LYS A 343 -13.43 7.60 16.65
N GLY A 344 -14.00 8.72 17.09
CA GLY A 344 -13.27 9.94 17.45
C GLY A 344 -12.92 10.86 16.29
N ILE A 345 -13.20 10.47 15.04
CA ILE A 345 -13.02 11.32 13.86
C ILE A 345 -14.30 12.10 13.56
N HIS A 346 -14.18 13.44 13.56
CA HIS A 346 -15.28 14.34 13.29
C HIS A 346 -15.05 15.12 11.99
N PHE A 347 -16.12 15.30 11.23
CA PHE A 347 -16.12 16.04 9.96
C PHE A 347 -16.99 17.29 10.10
N ALA A 348 -16.48 18.43 9.63
CA ALA A 348 -17.18 19.71 9.76
C ALA A 348 -17.27 20.49 8.43
N ARG A 349 -18.25 21.39 8.39
CA ARG A 349 -18.36 22.51 7.44
C ARG A 349 -18.42 23.77 8.27
N GLU A 350 -17.49 24.69 8.07
CA GLU A 350 -17.28 25.81 8.99
C GLU A 350 -17.99 27.09 8.52
N ILE A 351 -17.43 27.85 7.57
CA ILE A 351 -18.02 29.13 7.15
C ILE A 351 -18.60 29.10 5.74
N ASP A 352 -19.85 29.56 5.63
CA ASP A 352 -20.46 29.86 4.32
C ASP A 352 -19.90 31.17 3.75
N GLU A 353 -19.26 31.08 2.59
CA GLU A 353 -18.67 32.19 1.85
C GLU A 353 -19.70 33.14 1.20
N THR A 354 -21.01 32.90 1.35
CA THR A 354 -22.02 33.89 0.94
C THR A 354 -21.81 35.22 1.68
N ARG A 355 -21.59 36.32 0.94
CA ARG A 355 -21.23 37.65 1.46
C ARG A 355 -19.99 37.65 2.36
N ILE A 356 -18.96 36.91 1.96
CA ILE A 356 -17.73 36.73 2.74
C ILE A 356 -17.02 38.05 3.09
N GLU A 357 -17.14 39.09 2.26
CA GLU A 357 -16.54 40.41 2.52
C GLU A 357 -17.08 41.08 3.79
N GLU A 358 -18.36 40.83 4.14
CA GLU A 358 -18.99 41.33 5.37
C GLU A 358 -18.54 40.52 6.61
N LYS A 359 -17.95 39.34 6.40
CA LYS A 359 -17.58 38.36 7.44
C LYS A 359 -16.08 38.35 7.74
N LEU A 360 -15.26 39.01 6.91
CA LEU A 360 -13.80 39.03 7.05
C LEU A 360 -13.29 40.42 7.41
N SER A 361 -12.20 40.47 8.16
CA SER A 361 -11.47 41.68 8.56
C SER A 361 -9.97 41.54 8.26
N THR A 362 -9.24 42.66 8.30
CA THR A 362 -7.78 42.71 8.15
C THR A 362 -7.02 42.44 9.45
N SER A 363 -7.72 42.39 10.59
CA SER A 363 -7.18 42.03 11.90
C SER A 363 -8.24 41.28 12.71
N GLY A 364 -7.82 40.33 13.55
CA GLY A 364 -8.74 39.55 14.38
C GLY A 364 -8.04 38.38 15.08
N LYS A 365 -8.82 37.57 15.81
CA LYS A 365 -8.30 36.43 16.59
C LYS A 365 -8.32 35.09 15.86
N ILE A 366 -9.17 34.96 14.83
CA ILE A 366 -9.39 33.70 14.11
C ILE A 366 -8.99 33.90 12.65
N LYS A 367 -8.02 33.12 12.16
CA LYS A 367 -7.47 33.24 10.81
C LYS A 367 -8.33 32.49 9.79
N PHE A 368 -8.55 33.07 8.61
CA PHE A 368 -9.31 32.46 7.52
C PHE A 368 -8.41 31.70 6.54
N VAL A 369 -8.84 30.52 6.10
CA VAL A 369 -8.12 29.68 5.10
C VAL A 369 -9.03 29.27 3.96
N LYS A 370 -8.46 29.22 2.75
CA LYS A 370 -9.15 28.86 1.52
C LYS A 370 -8.39 27.81 0.72
N GLY A 371 -9.09 27.08 -0.14
CA GLY A 371 -8.55 25.94 -0.91
C GLY A 371 -7.26 26.21 -1.69
N TYR A 372 -7.07 27.40 -2.26
CA TYR A 372 -5.86 27.73 -3.02
C TYR A 372 -4.60 27.90 -2.14
N MET A 373 -4.78 28.10 -0.83
CA MET A 373 -3.70 28.20 0.16
C MET A 373 -3.20 26.82 0.59
N ILE A 374 -3.92 25.75 0.27
CA ILE A 374 -3.60 24.39 0.71
C ILE A 374 -2.87 23.64 -0.40
N SER A 375 -1.75 23.05 -0.01
CA SER A 375 -0.95 22.11 -0.80
C SER A 375 -0.82 20.80 -0.03
N ARG A 376 -0.27 19.78 -0.69
CA ARG A 376 0.05 18.50 -0.04
C ARG A 376 1.01 18.77 1.13
N TYR A 377 0.60 18.41 2.34
CA TYR A 377 1.33 18.58 3.61
C TYR A 377 1.74 20.01 4.00
N SER A 378 1.32 21.03 3.25
CA SER A 378 1.76 22.41 3.48
C SER A 378 0.66 23.43 3.24
N GLN A 379 0.76 24.56 3.94
CA GLN A 379 -0.11 25.71 3.79
C GLN A 379 0.71 26.93 3.37
N LYS A 380 0.25 27.63 2.34
CA LYS A 380 0.78 28.95 1.97
C LYS A 380 0.12 30.04 2.81
N ILE A 381 0.93 30.98 3.28
CA ILE A 381 0.45 32.20 3.91
C ILE A 381 0.23 33.22 2.79
N ASP A 382 -1.02 33.64 2.58
CA ASP A 382 -1.37 34.66 1.57
C ASP A 382 -2.36 35.66 2.18
N GLY A 383 -1.87 36.86 2.49
CA GLY A 383 -2.64 37.99 3.04
C GLY A 383 -3.51 37.63 4.24
N GLU A 384 -3.08 37.97 5.46
CA GLU A 384 -3.81 37.57 6.67
C GLU A 384 -5.22 38.19 6.73
N LYS A 385 -6.24 37.36 6.44
CA LYS A 385 -7.64 37.70 6.65
C LYS A 385 -8.14 36.98 7.88
N TYR A 386 -8.93 37.68 8.66
CA TYR A 386 -9.46 37.21 9.92
C TYR A 386 -10.98 37.18 9.87
N LEU A 387 -11.59 36.35 10.71
CA LEU A 387 -13.03 36.41 10.93
C LEU A 387 -13.39 37.71 11.66
N SER A 388 -14.43 38.39 11.21
CA SER A 388 -14.94 39.60 11.86
C SER A 388 -15.47 39.29 13.28
N ASP A 389 -15.19 40.18 14.23
CA ASP A 389 -15.66 40.08 15.62
C ASP A 389 -17.20 40.14 15.75
N ASN A 390 -17.91 40.50 14.68
CA ASN A 390 -19.38 40.56 14.62
C ASN A 390 -20.05 39.17 14.53
N ILE A 391 -19.28 38.09 14.35
CA ILE A 391 -19.80 36.72 14.26
C ILE A 391 -19.84 36.11 15.67
N THR A 392 -21.04 35.86 16.18
CA THR A 392 -21.27 35.41 17.55
C THR A 392 -21.34 33.89 17.71
N SER A 393 -21.56 33.14 16.63
CA SER A 393 -21.65 31.67 16.64
C SER A 393 -20.47 31.07 15.89
N LEU A 394 -19.60 30.36 16.60
CA LEU A 394 -18.40 29.72 16.07
C LEU A 394 -18.54 28.19 16.10
N PRO A 395 -18.07 27.48 15.06
CA PRO A 395 -18.01 26.02 15.09
C PRO A 395 -16.96 25.53 16.10
N GLU A 396 -17.29 24.44 16.80
CA GLU A 396 -16.43 23.79 17.80
C GLU A 396 -15.05 23.41 17.25
N SER A 397 -14.97 23.05 15.97
CA SER A 397 -13.74 22.68 15.27
C SER A 397 -12.66 23.78 15.25
N ILE A 398 -12.96 25.01 15.67
CA ILE A 398 -11.97 26.09 15.79
C ILE A 398 -11.02 25.87 16.98
N ASP A 399 -11.45 25.12 17.99
CA ASP A 399 -10.67 24.83 19.20
C ASP A 399 -9.81 23.57 19.06
N PHE A 400 -9.76 22.97 17.87
CA PHE A 400 -8.99 21.77 17.56
C PHE A 400 -7.90 22.06 16.54
N GLU A 401 -6.77 21.36 16.69
CA GLU A 401 -5.87 21.11 15.57
C GLU A 401 -6.61 20.20 14.58
N LYS A 402 -6.57 20.51 13.28
CA LYS A 402 -7.43 19.85 12.31
C LYS A 402 -6.77 19.69 10.96
N ILE A 403 -7.19 18.67 10.24
CA ILE A 403 -6.84 18.47 8.84
C ILE A 403 -7.85 19.23 7.98
N VAL A 404 -7.33 19.99 7.02
CA VAL A 404 -8.12 20.56 5.93
C VAL A 404 -7.64 19.99 4.61
N TRP A 405 -8.57 19.70 3.71
CA TRP A 405 -8.26 19.28 2.34
C TRP A 405 -9.03 20.09 1.32
N ARG A 406 -8.50 20.17 0.10
CA ARG A 406 -9.16 20.86 -1.02
C ARG A 406 -10.43 20.13 -1.43
N ASP A 407 -11.60 20.73 -1.18
CA ASP A 407 -12.86 20.22 -1.70
C ASP A 407 -13.00 20.50 -3.19
N VAL A 408 -12.40 21.59 -3.71
CA VAL A 408 -12.43 21.90 -5.14
C VAL A 408 -11.10 21.50 -5.81
N SER A 409 -11.17 20.49 -6.67
CA SER A 409 -10.02 19.93 -7.39
C SER A 409 -10.45 19.47 -8.79
N ARG A 410 -9.68 19.86 -9.82
CA ARG A 410 -9.96 19.48 -11.21
C ARG A 410 -9.71 17.99 -11.42
N GLU A 411 -10.52 17.35 -12.26
CA GLU A 411 -10.34 15.93 -12.64
C GLU A 411 -8.94 15.66 -13.23
N SER A 412 -8.40 16.59 -14.03
CA SER A 412 -7.07 16.49 -14.64
C SER A 412 -5.89 16.61 -13.68
N GLN A 413 -6.11 16.88 -12.39
CA GLN A 413 -5.01 16.89 -11.43
C GLN A 413 -4.51 15.46 -11.17
N LYS A 414 -3.19 15.29 -11.26
CA LYS A 414 -2.48 14.06 -10.89
C LYS A 414 -2.90 13.55 -9.51
N LYS A 415 -3.00 14.47 -8.55
CA LYS A 415 -3.41 14.23 -7.17
C LYS A 415 -4.49 15.24 -6.75
N ARG A 416 -5.71 14.76 -6.54
CA ARG A 416 -6.90 15.55 -6.22
C ARG A 416 -7.07 15.79 -4.73
N ILE A 417 -6.68 14.82 -3.91
CA ILE A 417 -6.74 14.93 -2.44
C ILE A 417 -5.42 15.55 -1.99
N GLN A 418 -5.50 16.83 -1.60
CA GLN A 418 -4.37 17.57 -1.05
C GLN A 418 -4.80 18.13 0.30
N ALA A 419 -4.14 17.65 1.34
CA ALA A 419 -4.48 17.96 2.72
C ALA A 419 -3.26 18.46 3.50
N THR A 420 -3.51 19.28 4.52
CA THR A 420 -2.52 19.68 5.52
C THR A 420 -3.20 19.83 6.87
N ILE A 421 -2.41 19.82 7.94
CA ILE A 421 -2.88 20.22 9.27
C ILE A 421 -2.85 21.75 9.36
N VAL A 422 -3.89 22.32 9.95
CA VAL A 422 -3.95 23.72 10.38
C VAL A 422 -4.13 23.77 11.89
N PRO A 423 -3.49 24.72 12.58
CA PRO A 423 -3.56 24.81 14.02
C PRO A 423 -4.91 25.39 14.48
N MET A 424 -5.13 25.39 15.80
CA MET A 424 -6.29 26.00 16.44
C MET A 424 -6.44 27.48 16.06
N LYS A 425 -7.66 28.02 16.18
CA LYS A 425 -8.01 29.41 15.81
C LYS A 425 -7.88 29.73 14.32
N TYR A 426 -8.02 28.71 13.48
CA TYR A 426 -8.21 28.85 12.04
C TYR A 426 -9.64 28.48 11.66
N ILE A 427 -10.20 29.11 10.61
CA ILE A 427 -11.52 28.81 10.06
C ILE A 427 -11.44 28.63 8.53
N ALA A 428 -12.02 27.55 8.04
CA ALA A 428 -11.95 27.08 6.67
C ALA A 428 -13.19 27.48 5.86
N GLY A 429 -12.99 28.05 4.67
CA GLY A 429 -14.07 28.35 3.73
C GLY A 429 -14.72 27.11 3.09
N ASN A 430 -15.81 27.31 2.37
CA ASN A 430 -16.55 26.26 1.64
C ASN A 430 -15.72 25.46 0.63
N SER A 431 -14.58 26.01 0.16
CA SER A 431 -13.64 25.33 -0.73
C SER A 431 -12.76 24.27 -0.05
N LEU A 432 -12.90 24.07 1.25
CA LEU A 432 -12.17 23.10 2.06
C LEU A 432 -13.13 22.13 2.75
N GLY A 433 -12.70 20.88 2.86
CA GLY A 433 -13.24 19.95 3.84
C GLY A 433 -12.43 20.00 5.14
N VAL A 434 -13.08 19.66 6.26
CA VAL A 434 -12.50 19.73 7.60
C VAL A 434 -12.67 18.41 8.34
N LEU A 435 -11.59 17.94 8.97
CA LEU A 435 -11.54 16.76 9.84
C LEU A 435 -10.75 17.07 11.11
N PHE A 436 -11.26 16.69 12.28
CA PHE A 436 -10.56 16.82 13.56
C PHE A 436 -10.82 15.61 14.47
N LEU A 437 -10.00 15.44 15.50
CA LEU A 437 -10.09 14.34 16.47
C LEU A 437 -10.58 14.85 17.82
N ASP A 438 -11.53 14.15 18.45
CA ASP A 438 -12.04 14.49 19.79
C ASP A 438 -11.00 14.28 20.91
N ASN A 439 -10.07 13.35 20.70
CA ASN A 439 -9.02 12.99 21.65
C ASN A 439 -7.80 13.95 21.66
N HIS A 440 -7.77 14.95 20.79
CA HIS A 440 -6.66 15.89 20.61
C HIS A 440 -5.28 15.24 20.37
N ASN A 441 -5.23 14.04 19.80
CA ASN A 441 -3.98 13.32 19.55
C ASN A 441 -3.31 13.79 18.24
N SER A 442 -2.28 14.64 18.35
CA SER A 442 -1.54 15.15 17.18
C SER A 442 -0.80 14.07 16.39
N ASP A 443 -0.37 12.97 17.02
CA ASP A 443 0.34 11.89 16.33
C ASP A 443 -0.63 11.08 15.45
N GLU A 444 -1.80 10.77 15.99
CA GLU A 444 -2.89 10.17 15.21
C GLU A 444 -3.34 11.10 14.07
N LEU A 445 -3.41 12.41 14.32
CA LEU A 445 -3.73 13.39 13.28
C LEU A 445 -2.69 13.40 12.14
N ARG A 446 -1.40 13.29 12.46
CA ARG A 446 -0.32 13.18 11.45
C ARG A 446 -0.38 11.87 10.68
N TYR A 447 -0.72 10.77 11.35
CA TYR A 447 -0.95 9.49 10.69
C TYR A 447 -2.13 9.57 9.70
N VAL A 448 -3.29 10.09 10.15
CA VAL A 448 -4.46 10.31 9.29
C VAL A 448 -4.10 11.21 8.10
N LEU A 449 -3.31 12.26 8.33
CA LEU A 449 -2.81 13.15 7.28
C LEU A 449 -1.95 12.39 6.23
N ALA A 450 -1.08 11.48 6.67
CA ALA A 450 -0.26 10.67 5.77
C ALA A 450 -1.12 9.79 4.86
N ILE A 451 -2.11 9.11 5.43
CA ILE A 451 -3.02 8.24 4.69
C ILE A 451 -3.84 9.07 3.68
N LEU A 452 -4.49 10.16 4.11
CA LEU A 452 -5.26 11.05 3.22
C LEU A 452 -4.44 11.57 2.04
N ASN A 453 -3.16 11.89 2.27
CA ASN A 453 -2.23 12.37 1.25
C ASN A 453 -1.50 11.26 0.48
N SER A 454 -1.81 9.97 0.68
CA SER A 454 -1.17 8.87 -0.06
C SER A 454 -1.76 8.67 -1.45
N TYR A 455 -1.00 8.11 -2.39
CA TYR A 455 -1.53 7.70 -3.70
C TYR A 455 -2.50 6.53 -3.58
N ILE A 456 -2.32 5.67 -2.58
CA ILE A 456 -3.19 4.52 -2.31
C ILE A 456 -4.58 4.98 -1.90
N PHE A 457 -4.69 5.92 -0.96
CA PHE A 457 -5.99 6.47 -0.56
C PHE A 457 -6.68 7.19 -1.72
N GLU A 458 -5.91 7.89 -2.57
CA GLU A 458 -6.48 8.51 -3.77
C GLU A 458 -6.94 7.49 -4.81
N PHE A 459 -6.20 6.39 -5.01
CA PHE A 459 -6.62 5.28 -5.86
C PHE A 459 -7.95 4.68 -5.38
N LEU A 460 -8.12 4.50 -4.06
CA LEU A 460 -9.38 4.02 -3.49
C LEU A 460 -10.52 5.05 -3.62
N ALA A 461 -10.21 6.35 -3.54
CA ALA A 461 -11.21 7.41 -3.61
C ALA A 461 -11.65 7.76 -5.04
N ARG A 462 -10.74 7.64 -6.02
CA ARG A 462 -10.91 8.14 -7.39
C ARG A 462 -12.14 7.59 -8.14
N PRO A 463 -12.59 6.33 -7.96
CA PRO A 463 -13.87 5.86 -8.52
C PRO A 463 -15.08 6.72 -8.15
N PHE A 464 -15.01 7.38 -6.99
CA PHE A 464 -16.09 8.21 -6.47
C PHE A 464 -15.92 9.70 -6.79
N LEU A 465 -14.78 10.11 -7.36
CA LEU A 465 -14.42 11.50 -7.64
C LEU A 465 -14.64 11.82 -9.13
N ILE A 466 -15.88 11.82 -9.61
CA ILE A 466 -16.18 12.17 -11.02
C ILE A 466 -16.41 13.67 -11.22
N THR A 467 -16.91 14.37 -10.20
CA THR A 467 -17.09 15.83 -10.26
C THR A 467 -15.79 16.54 -9.89
N ASN A 468 -15.71 17.86 -10.10
CA ASN A 468 -14.60 18.70 -9.62
C ASN A 468 -14.57 18.90 -8.09
N HIS A 469 -15.30 18.08 -7.32
CA HIS A 469 -15.38 18.14 -5.87
C HIS A 469 -14.83 16.89 -5.18
N VAL A 470 -14.32 17.04 -3.96
CA VAL A 470 -13.80 15.98 -3.06
C VAL A 470 -14.55 16.05 -1.72
N PRO A 471 -15.85 15.71 -1.71
CA PRO A 471 -16.69 15.96 -0.55
C PRO A 471 -16.37 14.99 0.59
N ALA A 472 -16.58 15.44 1.84
CA ALA A 472 -16.39 14.63 3.04
C ALA A 472 -17.18 13.30 3.01
N GLY A 473 -18.35 13.28 2.36
CA GLY A 473 -19.14 12.08 2.20
C GLY A 473 -18.46 10.97 1.38
N ILE A 474 -17.52 11.31 0.50
CA ILE A 474 -16.68 10.33 -0.21
C ILE A 474 -15.50 9.94 0.67
N ILE A 475 -14.79 10.90 1.26
CA ILE A 475 -13.65 10.66 2.15
C ILE A 475 -13.99 9.66 3.27
N LYS A 476 -15.20 9.74 3.85
CA LYS A 476 -15.71 8.80 4.87
C LYS A 476 -15.85 7.34 4.41
N LYS A 477 -16.01 7.10 3.11
CA LYS A 477 -16.26 5.77 2.54
C LYS A 477 -14.99 5.09 2.04
N VAL A 478 -13.85 5.79 2.07
CA VAL A 478 -12.58 5.24 1.61
C VAL A 478 -12.03 4.31 2.70
N PRO A 479 -11.56 3.10 2.36
CA PRO A 479 -10.89 2.21 3.29
C PRO A 479 -9.70 2.88 3.97
N PHE A 480 -9.53 2.63 5.27
CA PHE A 480 -8.57 3.32 6.13
C PHE A 480 -7.94 2.36 7.14
N PRO A 481 -6.61 2.16 7.13
CA PRO A 481 -5.92 1.37 8.13
C PRO A 481 -5.98 2.07 9.51
N PRO A 482 -6.33 1.36 10.60
CA PRO A 482 -6.55 1.98 11.90
C PRO A 482 -5.25 2.43 12.57
N PHE A 483 -5.33 3.50 13.37
CA PHE A 483 -4.20 3.92 14.20
C PHE A 483 -4.06 3.00 15.41
N VAL A 484 -2.92 2.30 15.49
CA VAL A 484 -2.57 1.36 16.58
C VAL A 484 -1.23 1.67 17.23
N ASN A 485 -0.56 2.74 16.77
CA ASN A 485 0.68 3.26 17.33
C ASN A 485 1.87 2.29 17.30
N ASN A 486 2.00 1.51 16.22
CA ASN A 486 3.14 0.61 16.01
C ASN A 486 4.37 1.36 15.44
N ASP A 487 5.50 0.66 15.29
CA ASP A 487 6.76 1.23 14.79
C ASP A 487 6.67 1.83 13.38
N ASN A 488 5.93 1.21 12.47
CA ASN A 488 5.74 1.71 11.11
C ASN A 488 4.95 3.02 11.11
N GLN A 489 3.88 3.10 11.91
CA GLN A 489 3.09 4.31 12.12
C GLN A 489 3.91 5.41 12.79
N GLN A 490 4.74 5.07 13.77
CA GLN A 490 5.66 6.02 14.40
C GLN A 490 6.67 6.59 13.40
N LEU A 491 7.21 5.77 12.49
CA LEU A 491 8.09 6.25 11.43
C LEU A 491 7.36 7.16 10.43
N ILE A 492 6.10 6.84 10.08
CA ILE A 492 5.25 7.72 9.27
C ILE A 492 5.09 9.08 9.97
N ILE A 493 4.73 9.08 11.25
CA ILE A 493 4.53 10.29 12.05
C ILE A 493 5.80 11.15 12.09
N GLN A 494 6.96 10.54 12.33
CA GLN A 494 8.25 11.24 12.33
C GLN A 494 8.54 11.89 10.98
N LYS A 495 8.30 11.17 9.88
CA LYS A 495 8.54 11.69 8.52
C LYS A 495 7.56 12.80 8.14
N VAL A 496 6.28 12.66 8.49
CA VAL A 496 5.28 13.73 8.29
C VAL A 496 5.67 14.97 9.09
N SER A 497 6.09 14.81 10.35
CA SER A 497 6.54 15.92 11.19
C SER A 497 7.72 16.66 10.57
N HIS A 498 8.68 15.93 9.99
CA HIS A 498 9.80 16.54 9.26
C HIS A 498 9.33 17.27 8.00
N LEU A 499 8.38 16.70 7.27
CA LEU A 499 7.87 17.25 6.02
C LEU A 499 7.05 18.53 6.20
N GLN A 500 6.36 18.67 7.34
CA GLN A 500 5.66 19.90 7.72
C GLN A 500 6.61 21.07 7.99
N LEU A 501 7.87 20.80 8.30
CA LEU A 501 8.92 21.82 8.50
C LEU A 501 9.67 22.13 7.21
N ASN A 502 9.97 21.11 6.40
CA ASN A 502 10.70 21.24 5.14
C ASN A 502 10.07 20.36 4.06
N ASP A 503 9.62 20.97 2.95
CA ASP A 503 9.09 20.20 1.83
C ASP A 503 10.23 19.41 1.16
N ASN A 504 10.14 18.08 1.23
CA ASN A 504 11.15 17.17 0.68
C ASN A 504 10.46 16.01 -0.05
N ILE A 505 10.61 15.97 -1.36
CA ILE A 505 9.96 14.98 -2.22
C ILE A 505 10.40 13.55 -1.95
N ALA A 506 11.66 13.33 -1.55
CA ALA A 506 12.18 11.99 -1.23
C ALA A 506 11.46 11.41 0.00
N ILE A 507 11.24 12.24 1.03
CA ILE A 507 10.50 11.85 2.22
C ILE A 507 9.03 11.54 1.86
N GLN A 508 8.42 12.26 0.91
CA GLN A 508 7.07 11.92 0.44
C GLN A 508 7.03 10.49 -0.15
N TRP A 509 8.03 10.09 -0.94
CA TRP A 509 8.09 8.73 -1.51
C TRP A 509 8.33 7.65 -0.47
N GLU A 510 9.13 7.94 0.55
CA GLU A 510 9.29 7.02 1.69
C GLU A 510 7.98 6.85 2.46
N ILE A 511 7.23 7.93 2.69
CA ILE A 511 5.90 7.86 3.31
C ILE A 511 4.96 7.00 2.46
N GLU A 512 4.94 7.13 1.13
CA GLU A 512 4.12 6.26 0.27
C GLU A 512 4.44 4.78 0.46
N CYS A 513 5.73 4.41 0.57
CA CYS A 513 6.14 3.04 0.80
C CYS A 513 5.73 2.53 2.19
N LEU A 514 5.80 3.38 3.22
CA LEU A 514 5.36 3.03 4.56
C LEU A 514 3.84 2.89 4.65
N VAL A 515 3.09 3.76 3.96
CA VAL A 515 1.63 3.65 3.83
C VAL A 515 1.26 2.37 3.06
N ALA A 516 2.00 1.99 2.03
CA ALA A 516 1.78 0.72 1.33
C ALA A 516 1.84 -0.49 2.29
N LYS A 517 2.75 -0.46 3.27
CA LYS A 517 2.82 -1.49 4.33
C LYS A 517 1.59 -1.48 5.23
N GLU A 518 1.04 -0.31 5.56
CA GLU A 518 -0.20 -0.20 6.36
C GLU A 518 -1.41 -0.83 5.65
N TYR A 519 -1.46 -0.75 4.32
CA TYR A 519 -2.47 -1.44 3.50
C TYR A 519 -2.12 -2.91 3.19
N GLY A 520 -0.99 -3.43 3.71
CA GLY A 520 -0.55 -4.80 3.46
C GLY A 520 -0.16 -5.08 2.00
N LEU A 521 0.21 -4.06 1.23
CA LEU A 521 0.51 -4.17 -0.19
C LEU A 521 1.89 -4.76 -0.46
N LYS A 522 1.97 -5.66 -1.44
CA LYS A 522 3.24 -6.14 -2.00
C LYS A 522 3.80 -5.13 -3.00
N TYR A 523 5.07 -5.30 -3.38
CA TYR A 523 5.72 -4.44 -4.38
C TYR A 523 4.93 -4.39 -5.71
N GLU A 524 4.48 -5.53 -6.23
CA GLU A 524 3.73 -5.57 -7.49
C GLU A 524 2.36 -4.89 -7.37
N ASP A 525 1.64 -5.13 -6.27
CA ASP A 525 0.35 -4.47 -6.00
C ASP A 525 0.50 -2.93 -5.92
N PHE A 526 1.52 -2.48 -5.18
CA PHE A 526 1.85 -1.07 -5.07
C PHE A 526 2.24 -0.48 -6.43
N ARG A 527 3.03 -1.21 -7.23
CA ARG A 527 3.42 -0.81 -8.58
C ARG A 527 2.19 -0.67 -9.49
N ALA A 528 1.27 -1.64 -9.47
CA ALA A 528 0.05 -1.61 -10.26
C ALA A 528 -0.84 -0.41 -9.89
N ILE A 529 -0.93 -0.06 -8.60
CA ILE A 529 -1.60 1.16 -8.14
C ILE A 529 -0.89 2.40 -8.69
N MET A 530 0.43 2.48 -8.57
CA MET A 530 1.21 3.64 -9.03
C MET A 530 1.11 3.86 -10.54
N GLN A 531 0.93 2.80 -11.35
CA GLN A 531 0.70 2.89 -12.79
C GLN A 531 -0.62 3.56 -13.18
N SER A 532 -1.58 3.71 -12.25
CA SER A 532 -2.81 4.47 -12.51
C SER A 532 -2.60 5.99 -12.50
N PHE A 533 -1.41 6.46 -12.14
CA PHE A 533 -1.07 7.87 -12.06
C PHE A 533 -0.01 8.26 -13.10
N THR A 534 -0.21 9.40 -13.75
CA THR A 534 0.78 9.97 -14.68
C THR A 534 1.94 10.60 -13.89
N LEU A 535 3.00 9.83 -13.65
CA LEU A 535 4.24 10.30 -13.04
C LEU A 535 5.26 10.71 -14.12
N THR A 536 6.15 11.66 -13.81
CA THR A 536 7.33 11.94 -14.65
C THR A 536 8.35 10.81 -14.54
N THR A 537 9.25 10.67 -15.52
CA THR A 537 10.31 9.65 -15.50
C THR A 537 11.16 9.70 -14.23
N SER A 538 11.44 10.90 -13.72
CA SER A 538 12.20 11.10 -12.48
C SER A 538 11.43 10.59 -11.26
N GLU A 539 10.15 10.92 -11.14
CA GLU A 539 9.32 10.49 -10.03
C GLU A 539 9.14 8.97 -10.04
N SER A 540 8.88 8.37 -11.22
CA SER A 540 8.77 6.92 -11.39
C SER A 540 10.02 6.19 -10.94
N LYS A 541 11.21 6.70 -11.30
CA LYS A 541 12.49 6.10 -10.90
C LYS A 541 12.69 6.18 -9.38
N GLN A 542 12.43 7.34 -8.78
CA GLN A 542 12.58 7.55 -7.33
C GLN A 542 11.66 6.65 -6.51
N ILE A 543 10.37 6.58 -6.89
CA ILE A 543 9.43 5.72 -6.18
C ILE A 543 9.75 4.23 -6.39
N GLU A 544 10.23 3.85 -7.58
CA GLU A 544 10.66 2.47 -7.85
C GLU A 544 11.89 2.09 -7.02
N GLU A 545 12.89 2.97 -6.91
CA GLU A 545 14.06 2.76 -6.03
C GLU A 545 13.64 2.63 -4.56
N CYS A 546 12.81 3.55 -4.05
CA CYS A 546 12.29 3.50 -2.68
C CYS A 546 11.46 2.23 -2.42
N ALA A 547 10.59 1.85 -3.36
CA ALA A 547 9.72 0.68 -3.25
C ALA A 547 10.51 -0.63 -3.34
N ILE A 548 11.57 -0.70 -4.16
CA ILE A 548 12.47 -1.86 -4.19
C ILE A 548 13.13 -2.04 -2.83
N MET A 549 13.67 -0.96 -2.26
CA MET A 549 14.33 -1.00 -0.96
C MET A 549 13.36 -1.32 0.19
N SER A 550 12.11 -0.88 0.08
CA SER A 550 11.14 -0.93 1.19
C SER A 550 10.15 -2.10 1.11
N LEU A 551 9.81 -2.58 -0.08
CA LEU A 551 8.74 -3.56 -0.35
C LEU A 551 9.26 -4.80 -1.10
N LYS A 552 10.32 -4.70 -1.91
CA LYS A 552 10.84 -5.83 -2.72
C LYS A 552 11.89 -6.67 -1.98
N LEU A 553 12.70 -6.06 -1.12
CA LEU A 553 13.71 -6.78 -0.30
C LEU A 553 13.12 -7.83 0.65
N CYS A 554 11.82 -7.81 0.93
CA CYS A 554 11.13 -8.83 1.72
C CYS A 554 10.50 -9.98 0.90
N GLN A 555 10.60 -9.98 -0.44
CA GLN A 555 10.05 -11.03 -1.30
C GLN A 555 11.08 -12.12 -1.68
N TYR A 556 12.36 -11.76 -1.76
CA TYR A 556 13.43 -12.66 -2.19
C TYR A 556 14.60 -12.63 -1.20
N PRO A 557 15.24 -13.78 -0.91
CA PRO A 557 16.38 -13.84 0.00
C PRO A 557 17.69 -13.46 -0.71
N PRO A 558 18.36 -12.34 -0.38
CA PRO A 558 19.61 -11.98 -1.03
C PRO A 558 20.76 -12.91 -0.61
N ASN A 559 21.77 -13.06 -1.47
CA ASN A 559 22.94 -13.91 -1.24
C ASN A 559 22.59 -15.40 -1.00
N HIS A 560 21.57 -15.94 -1.68
CA HIS A 560 21.15 -17.34 -1.53
C HIS A 560 21.77 -18.27 -2.58
N TYR A 561 23.08 -18.46 -2.51
CA TYR A 561 23.87 -19.24 -3.47
C TYR A 561 24.33 -20.60 -2.91
N ALA A 562 24.19 -21.68 -3.69
CA ALA A 562 24.77 -22.98 -3.38
C ALA A 562 26.17 -23.12 -4.00
N ALA A 563 27.16 -23.49 -3.18
CA ALA A 563 28.51 -23.79 -3.68
C ALA A 563 28.50 -24.95 -4.68
N LYS A 564 29.31 -24.86 -5.73
CA LYS A 564 29.55 -25.96 -6.67
C LYS A 564 30.42 -27.04 -6.01
N LEU A 565 29.91 -28.26 -5.92
CA LEU A 565 30.61 -29.40 -5.36
C LEU A 565 31.26 -30.27 -6.44
N SER A 566 32.39 -30.90 -6.09
CA SER A 566 33.02 -31.92 -6.92
C SER A 566 32.20 -33.22 -6.91
N ASP A 567 32.35 -34.08 -7.92
CA ASP A 567 31.65 -35.38 -7.96
C ASP A 567 32.03 -36.26 -6.76
N LEU A 568 33.27 -36.16 -6.29
CA LEU A 568 33.72 -36.82 -5.07
C LEU A 568 33.03 -36.26 -3.82
N ASP A 569 32.86 -34.95 -3.72
CA ASP A 569 32.15 -34.34 -2.58
C ASP A 569 30.66 -34.70 -2.60
N LYS A 570 30.02 -34.74 -3.77
CA LYS A 570 28.62 -35.19 -3.92
C LYS A 570 28.47 -36.64 -3.48
N LEU A 571 29.39 -37.52 -3.92
CA LEU A 571 29.43 -38.92 -3.48
C LEU A 571 29.66 -39.04 -1.98
N ILE A 572 30.53 -38.21 -1.39
CA ILE A 572 30.77 -38.20 0.05
C ILE A 572 29.50 -37.80 0.81
N ILE A 573 28.85 -36.70 0.41
CA ILE A 573 27.69 -36.15 1.10
C ILE A 573 26.51 -37.13 1.11
N SER A 574 26.32 -37.90 0.04
CA SER A 574 25.22 -38.87 -0.05
C SER A 574 25.30 -40.02 0.96
N TYR A 575 26.50 -40.34 1.48
CA TYR A 575 26.67 -41.32 2.57
C TYR A 575 26.43 -40.76 3.97
N VAL A 576 26.35 -39.44 4.12
CA VAL A 576 26.23 -38.79 5.43
C VAL A 576 24.74 -38.56 5.73
N PRO A 577 24.09 -39.34 6.63
CA PRO A 577 22.69 -39.11 7.01
C PRO A 577 22.55 -37.84 7.86
N GLN A 578 21.31 -37.45 8.22
CA GLN A 578 21.10 -36.38 9.21
C GLN A 578 21.82 -36.71 10.52
N GLY A 579 22.65 -35.77 10.98
CA GLY A 579 23.53 -36.00 12.10
C GLY A 579 24.67 -37.00 11.86
N GLY A 580 24.93 -37.38 10.62
CA GLY A 580 26.10 -38.14 10.24
C GLY A 580 27.35 -37.26 10.16
N ASN A 581 28.50 -37.92 9.97
CA ASN A 581 29.77 -37.27 9.66
C ASN A 581 30.67 -38.18 8.79
N TRP A 582 31.96 -37.87 8.74
CA TRP A 582 32.96 -38.70 8.04
C TRP A 582 33.01 -40.19 8.42
N LYS A 583 32.53 -40.57 9.61
CA LYS A 583 32.48 -41.98 10.06
C LYS A 583 31.43 -42.80 9.31
N ASN A 584 30.43 -42.14 8.72
CA ASN A 584 29.41 -42.80 7.90
C ASN A 584 29.90 -43.12 6.48
N ILE A 585 31.03 -42.52 6.06
CA ILE A 585 31.55 -42.68 4.71
C ILE A 585 32.36 -43.99 4.63
N PRO A 586 32.07 -44.90 3.67
CA PRO A 586 32.80 -46.15 3.48
C PRO A 586 34.30 -45.96 3.18
N ASP A 587 35.10 -46.98 3.47
CA ASP A 587 36.54 -47.00 3.12
C ASP A 587 36.80 -47.07 1.61
N SER A 588 35.83 -47.55 0.83
CA SER A 588 35.91 -47.62 -0.64
C SER A 588 35.91 -46.26 -1.33
N VAL A 589 35.54 -45.17 -0.64
CA VAL A 589 35.51 -43.83 -1.22
C VAL A 589 36.95 -43.29 -1.37
N PRO A 590 37.41 -42.94 -2.59
CA PRO A 590 38.82 -42.64 -2.87
C PRO A 590 39.21 -41.20 -2.46
N SER A 591 39.24 -40.91 -1.17
CA SER A 591 39.63 -39.60 -0.63
C SER A 591 40.85 -39.68 0.29
N GLN A 592 41.97 -39.13 -0.15
CA GLN A 592 43.19 -39.02 0.67
C GLN A 592 42.94 -38.24 1.98
N ARG A 593 42.05 -37.23 1.94
CA ARG A 593 41.68 -36.45 3.13
C ARG A 593 40.96 -37.33 4.16
N LEU A 594 40.05 -38.21 3.74
CA LEU A 594 39.38 -39.15 4.64
C LEU A 594 40.38 -40.15 5.25
N VAL A 595 41.33 -40.66 4.47
CA VAL A 595 42.42 -41.53 4.98
C VAL A 595 43.23 -40.82 6.07
N GLN A 596 43.58 -39.55 5.84
CA GLN A 596 44.28 -38.74 6.85
C GLN A 596 43.45 -38.50 8.11
N ILE A 597 42.14 -38.25 7.96
CA ILE A 597 41.22 -38.09 9.11
C ILE A 597 41.14 -39.39 9.92
N ARG A 598 40.94 -40.53 9.26
CA ARG A 598 40.88 -41.86 9.89
C ARG A 598 42.18 -42.19 10.61
N LYS A 599 43.34 -41.98 9.97
CA LYS A 599 44.67 -42.17 10.57
C LYS A 599 44.89 -41.27 11.79
N SER A 600 44.57 -39.97 11.68
CA SER A 600 44.69 -39.03 12.78
C SER A 600 43.80 -39.41 13.97
N PHE A 601 42.61 -39.97 13.71
CA PHE A 601 41.69 -40.45 14.73
C PHE A 601 42.23 -41.70 15.43
N SER A 602 42.74 -42.69 14.68
CA SER A 602 43.35 -43.90 15.25
C SER A 602 44.59 -43.61 16.10
N GLU A 603 45.34 -42.55 15.77
CA GLU A 603 46.52 -42.10 16.53
C GLU A 603 46.16 -41.25 17.77
N GLY A 604 44.88 -41.05 18.07
CA GLY A 604 44.43 -40.26 19.22
C GLY A 604 44.73 -38.75 19.13
N ARG A 605 45.10 -38.24 17.94
CA ARG A 605 45.56 -36.86 17.72
C ARG A 605 44.44 -35.81 17.67
N GLY A 606 43.23 -36.15 18.14
CA GLY A 606 42.11 -35.23 18.32
C GLY A 606 40.76 -35.73 17.78
N SER A 607 39.68 -35.21 18.35
CA SER A 607 38.31 -35.50 17.89
C SER A 607 37.93 -34.60 16.71
N ARG A 608 38.07 -35.11 15.49
CA ARG A 608 37.56 -34.46 14.25
C ARG A 608 36.09 -34.80 14.03
N SER A 609 35.29 -34.86 15.09
CA SER A 609 33.92 -35.37 15.02
C SER A 609 33.05 -34.57 14.05
N THR A 610 33.24 -33.25 13.92
CA THR A 610 32.38 -32.41 13.07
C THR A 610 32.67 -32.47 11.57
N TYR A 611 33.78 -33.07 11.11
CA TYR A 611 34.16 -33.03 9.70
C TYR A 611 33.19 -33.82 8.81
N TYR A 612 32.87 -33.27 7.63
CA TYR A 612 31.84 -33.84 6.74
C TYR A 612 30.50 -34.04 7.46
N GLY A 613 30.17 -33.17 8.40
CA GLY A 613 28.96 -33.28 9.21
C GLY A 613 27.72 -32.77 8.49
N ARG A 614 26.61 -33.49 8.62
CA ARG A 614 25.28 -33.02 8.21
C ARG A 614 24.49 -32.49 9.39
N LEU A 615 23.92 -31.30 9.20
CA LEU A 615 23.05 -30.69 10.20
C LEU A 615 21.86 -31.60 10.50
N ARG A 616 21.38 -31.52 11.74
CA ARG A 616 20.10 -32.09 12.11
C ARG A 616 19.04 -31.01 12.04
N GLU A 617 17.88 -31.37 11.50
CA GLU A 617 16.76 -30.44 11.37
C GLU A 617 16.24 -29.96 12.73
N ASP A 618 16.31 -30.82 13.76
CA ASP A 618 15.72 -30.64 15.08
C ASP A 618 16.68 -30.02 16.12
N MET A 619 17.90 -29.65 15.72
CA MET A 619 18.90 -29.09 16.63
C MET A 619 19.39 -27.74 16.10
N PRO A 620 19.87 -26.83 16.99
CA PRO A 620 20.59 -25.65 16.54
C PRO A 620 21.86 -26.06 15.77
N ALA A 621 22.26 -25.24 14.80
CA ALA A 621 23.44 -25.52 13.98
C ALA A 621 24.74 -25.54 14.80
N TYR A 622 25.77 -26.21 14.29
CA TYR A 622 27.12 -25.99 14.80
C TYR A 622 27.63 -24.61 14.38
N THR A 623 28.72 -24.17 15.01
CA THR A 623 29.43 -22.94 14.64
C THR A 623 29.71 -22.90 13.13
N ILE A 624 29.08 -21.96 12.43
CA ILE A 624 29.37 -21.65 11.04
C ILE A 624 30.78 -21.03 10.97
N SER A 625 31.64 -21.62 10.15
CA SER A 625 33.05 -21.22 9.96
C SER A 625 33.25 -20.54 8.60
N THR A 626 34.37 -19.84 8.38
CA THR A 626 34.63 -19.10 7.13
C THR A 626 34.67 -19.95 5.86
N TYR A 627 34.74 -21.28 5.98
CA TYR A 627 34.76 -22.23 4.86
C TYR A 627 33.51 -23.13 4.84
N PHE A 628 32.34 -22.63 5.27
CA PHE A 628 31.11 -23.42 5.32
C PHE A 628 30.63 -23.93 3.93
N GLY A 629 31.08 -23.30 2.84
CA GLY A 629 30.87 -23.80 1.48
C GLY A 629 31.68 -25.07 1.11
N ARG A 630 32.45 -25.64 2.05
CA ARG A 630 33.20 -26.90 1.85
C ARG A 630 32.72 -27.96 2.85
N PRO A 631 32.29 -29.15 2.41
CA PRO A 631 31.74 -30.16 3.31
C PRO A 631 32.81 -30.72 4.27
N GLY A 632 34.07 -30.77 3.85
CA GLY A 632 35.18 -31.28 4.66
C GLY A 632 35.63 -30.41 5.84
N ASN A 633 34.98 -29.26 6.10
CA ASN A 633 35.39 -28.26 7.08
C ASN A 633 34.31 -27.99 8.14
N GLY A 634 33.89 -29.04 8.85
CA GLY A 634 32.87 -28.95 9.90
C GLY A 634 31.51 -29.49 9.45
N CYS A 635 30.47 -29.12 10.20
CA CYS A 635 29.11 -29.62 10.03
C CYS A 635 28.29 -28.63 9.18
N ASN A 636 28.57 -28.59 7.88
CA ASN A 636 28.02 -27.57 6.97
C ASN A 636 27.11 -28.13 5.87
N ILE A 637 26.84 -29.45 5.87
CA ILE A 637 25.92 -30.06 4.91
C ILE A 637 24.49 -29.73 5.34
N HIS A 638 23.66 -29.28 4.40
CA HIS A 638 22.25 -28.95 4.63
C HIS A 638 21.50 -30.17 5.20
N TYR A 639 20.57 -29.91 6.13
CA TYR A 639 19.91 -31.00 6.88
C TYR A 639 19.14 -31.97 5.97
N GLU A 640 18.52 -31.46 4.89
CA GLU A 640 17.74 -32.27 3.95
C GLU A 640 18.39 -32.43 2.57
N GLN A 641 19.26 -31.52 2.15
CA GLN A 641 19.70 -31.41 0.74
C GLN A 641 21.15 -31.84 0.61
N ASP A 642 21.51 -32.52 -0.47
CA ASP A 642 22.87 -33.01 -0.75
C ASP A 642 23.82 -31.91 -1.25
N ARG A 643 23.93 -30.85 -0.45
CA ARG A 643 24.80 -29.70 -0.68
C ARG A 643 25.25 -29.07 0.64
N THR A 644 26.21 -28.16 0.58
CA THR A 644 26.52 -27.29 1.72
C THR A 644 25.49 -26.17 1.85
N LEU A 645 25.50 -25.50 3.01
CA LEU A 645 24.72 -24.30 3.26
C LEU A 645 25.01 -23.18 2.23
N SER A 646 23.99 -22.40 1.91
CA SER A 646 24.13 -21.14 1.20
C SER A 646 24.61 -20.02 2.12
N GLN A 647 25.04 -18.88 1.55
CA GLN A 647 25.41 -17.70 2.35
C GLN A 647 24.21 -17.17 3.14
N ARG A 648 23.02 -17.09 2.53
CA ARG A 648 21.79 -16.71 3.23
C ARG A 648 21.44 -17.67 4.37
N GLU A 649 21.49 -18.98 4.15
CA GLU A 649 21.21 -19.95 5.20
C GLU A 649 22.19 -19.82 6.36
N ALA A 650 23.48 -19.66 6.05
CA ALA A 650 24.52 -19.43 7.04
C ALA A 650 24.33 -18.11 7.82
N ALA A 651 23.92 -17.03 7.14
CA ALA A 651 23.61 -15.74 7.73
C ALA A 651 22.38 -15.81 8.64
N ARG A 652 21.30 -16.46 8.19
CA ARG A 652 20.12 -16.74 9.02
C ARG A 652 20.47 -17.60 10.22
N LEU A 653 21.33 -18.60 10.10
CA LEU A 653 21.76 -19.39 11.27
C LEU A 653 22.56 -18.55 12.29
N GLN A 654 23.12 -17.41 11.88
CA GLN A 654 23.75 -16.44 12.78
C GLN A 654 22.83 -15.32 13.26
N GLY A 655 21.59 -15.23 12.80
CA GLY A 655 20.64 -14.20 13.23
C GLY A 655 20.67 -12.91 12.42
N PHE A 656 21.28 -12.89 11.23
CA PHE A 656 21.17 -11.74 10.33
C PHE A 656 19.81 -11.72 9.62
N PRO A 657 19.11 -10.56 9.57
CA PRO A 657 17.84 -10.46 8.87
C PRO A 657 18.03 -10.62 7.35
N ASP A 658 16.97 -10.99 6.66
CA ASP A 658 16.95 -11.21 5.20
C ASP A 658 17.18 -9.93 4.41
N SER A 659 16.83 -8.77 4.99
CA SER A 659 17.17 -7.46 4.43
C SER A 659 18.68 -7.15 4.46
N PHE A 660 19.48 -7.90 5.22
CA PHE A 660 20.92 -7.67 5.34
C PHE A 660 21.67 -8.19 4.11
N VAL A 661 22.31 -7.32 3.35
CA VAL A 661 22.98 -7.67 2.08
C VAL A 661 24.50 -7.68 2.25
N PHE A 662 25.13 -8.84 2.00
CA PHE A 662 26.59 -8.97 2.02
C PHE A 662 27.19 -8.64 0.65
N LYS A 663 28.30 -7.91 0.65
CA LYS A 663 29.06 -7.49 -0.54
C LYS A 663 30.33 -8.31 -0.71
N GLY A 664 30.81 -8.38 -1.95
CA GLY A 664 32.05 -9.08 -2.34
C GLY A 664 31.84 -10.46 -2.97
N SER A 665 32.94 -11.19 -3.14
CA SER A 665 32.91 -12.55 -3.68
C SER A 665 32.27 -13.55 -2.72
N ILE A 666 31.82 -14.70 -3.23
CA ILE A 666 31.24 -15.79 -2.40
C ILE A 666 32.17 -16.17 -1.23
N GLY A 667 33.49 -16.21 -1.48
CA GLY A 667 34.49 -16.47 -0.44
C GLY A 667 34.55 -15.35 0.60
N ALA A 668 34.57 -14.10 0.17
CA ALA A 668 34.58 -12.94 1.06
C ALA A 668 33.29 -12.85 1.91
N ILE A 669 32.14 -13.15 1.33
CA ILE A 669 30.85 -13.22 2.06
C ILE A 669 30.89 -14.36 3.09
N SER A 670 31.42 -15.53 2.72
CA SER A 670 31.54 -16.67 3.63
C SER A 670 32.47 -16.37 4.81
N GLU A 671 33.56 -15.63 4.56
CA GLU A 671 34.47 -15.16 5.60
C GLU A 671 33.81 -14.16 6.54
N GLN A 672 33.11 -13.16 5.97
CA GLN A 672 32.34 -12.17 6.73
C GLN A 672 31.33 -12.82 7.68
N ILE A 673 30.48 -13.72 7.15
CA ILE A 673 29.51 -14.46 7.96
C ILE A 673 30.25 -15.33 8.99
N GLY A 674 31.24 -16.13 8.57
CA GLY A 674 31.95 -17.04 9.47
C GLY A 674 32.63 -16.36 10.66
N ASN A 675 33.11 -15.13 10.49
CA ASN A 675 33.80 -14.35 11.52
C ASN A 675 32.84 -13.49 12.37
N ALA A 676 31.64 -13.19 11.89
CA ALA A 676 30.73 -12.27 12.54
C ALA A 676 30.31 -12.69 13.97
N VAL A 677 29.95 -11.67 14.75
CA VAL A 677 29.21 -11.82 16.01
C VAL A 677 27.71 -11.83 15.68
N PRO A 678 26.94 -12.81 16.16
CA PRO A 678 25.49 -12.83 15.98
C PRO A 678 24.82 -11.54 16.49
N PRO A 679 24.03 -10.83 15.66
CA PRO A 679 23.45 -9.54 16.03
C PRO A 679 22.41 -9.63 17.15
N ILE A 680 21.69 -10.75 17.26
CA ILE A 680 20.74 -11.01 18.37
C ILE A 680 21.48 -11.08 19.72
N LEU A 681 22.69 -11.66 19.76
CA LEU A 681 23.52 -11.69 20.97
C LEU A 681 24.02 -10.29 21.31
N ALA A 682 24.51 -9.58 20.29
CA ALA A 682 24.97 -8.19 20.43
C ALA A 682 23.85 -7.27 20.95
N TYR A 683 22.62 -7.43 20.47
CA TYR A 683 21.45 -6.70 20.96
C TYR A 683 21.18 -6.95 22.45
N GLN A 684 21.24 -8.20 22.89
CA GLN A 684 21.01 -8.54 24.29
C GLN A 684 22.13 -7.99 25.19
N ILE A 685 23.38 -8.04 24.75
CA ILE A 685 24.50 -7.38 25.45
C ILE A 685 24.26 -5.88 25.55
N ALA A 686 23.94 -5.22 24.43
CA ALA A 686 23.71 -3.79 24.37
C ALA A 686 22.48 -3.32 25.18
N THR A 687 21.50 -4.20 25.37
CA THR A 687 20.29 -3.97 26.17
C THR A 687 20.51 -4.21 27.65
N ALA A 688 21.40 -5.14 28.02
CA ALA A 688 21.79 -5.40 29.41
C ALA A 688 22.68 -4.30 30.01
N LEU A 689 23.19 -3.36 29.19
CA LEU A 689 23.89 -2.17 29.68
C LEU A 689 22.87 -1.18 30.28
N PRO A 690 23.15 -0.58 31.46
CA PRO A 690 22.21 0.33 32.15
C PRO A 690 22.08 1.71 31.49
N ILE A 691 22.75 1.91 30.35
CA ILE A 691 22.94 3.19 29.67
C ILE A 691 22.89 2.98 28.17
N LYS A 692 22.64 4.06 27.44
CA LYS A 692 22.67 4.13 25.98
C LYS A 692 23.49 5.33 25.55
N GLY A 693 24.15 5.25 24.40
CA GLY A 693 24.97 6.34 23.92
C GLY A 693 25.55 6.10 22.54
N LEU A 694 26.73 6.67 22.34
CA LEU A 694 27.53 6.57 21.14
C LEU A 694 28.37 5.30 21.17
N PHE A 695 28.66 4.72 20.01
CA PHE A 695 29.66 3.67 19.91
C PHE A 695 30.57 3.77 18.68
N VAL A 696 31.82 3.34 18.84
CA VAL A 696 32.79 3.11 17.76
C VAL A 696 33.00 1.62 17.59
N ASP A 697 32.86 1.09 16.37
CA ASP A 697 33.03 -0.34 16.08
C ASP A 697 34.38 -0.60 15.38
N LEU A 698 35.31 -1.26 16.08
CA LEU A 698 36.66 -1.56 15.60
C LEU A 698 36.74 -3.03 15.20
N PHE A 699 37.44 -3.32 14.10
CA PHE A 699 37.43 -4.65 13.50
C PHE A 699 35.99 -5.10 13.22
N CYS A 700 35.19 -4.19 12.66
CA CYS A 700 33.74 -4.31 12.60
C CYS A 700 33.26 -5.51 11.77
N GLY A 701 34.10 -6.02 10.86
CA GLY A 701 33.71 -7.04 9.90
C GLY A 701 32.44 -6.63 9.14
N ALA A 702 31.51 -7.56 8.95
CA ALA A 702 30.22 -7.24 8.34
C ALA A 702 29.32 -6.35 9.21
N GLY A 703 29.66 -6.06 10.47
CA GLY A 703 28.86 -5.21 11.36
C GLY A 703 27.81 -5.96 12.19
N GLY A 704 27.98 -7.25 12.46
CA GLY A 704 27.05 -8.02 13.30
C GLY A 704 26.95 -7.49 14.74
N LEU A 705 28.08 -7.08 15.32
CA LEU A 705 28.13 -6.45 16.64
C LEU A 705 27.44 -5.07 16.62
N ALA A 706 27.78 -4.22 15.65
CA ALA A 706 27.14 -2.92 15.45
C ALA A 706 25.63 -3.02 15.20
N LEU A 707 25.16 -4.00 14.42
CA LEU A 707 23.73 -4.19 14.13
C LEU A 707 22.93 -4.41 15.41
N GLY A 708 23.43 -5.26 16.32
CA GLY A 708 22.78 -5.49 17.61
C GLY A 708 22.75 -4.24 18.49
N PHE A 709 23.84 -3.47 18.52
CA PHE A 709 23.89 -2.19 19.23
C PHE A 709 22.89 -1.17 18.64
N LYS A 710 22.80 -1.09 17.31
CA LYS A 710 21.84 -0.24 16.60
C LYS A 710 20.40 -0.65 16.91
N TRP A 711 20.07 -1.94 16.87
CA TRP A 711 18.76 -2.46 17.31
C TRP A 711 18.44 -2.08 18.76
N ALA A 712 19.45 -1.98 19.62
CA ALA A 712 19.32 -1.59 21.01
C ALA A 712 19.33 -0.07 21.23
N ASN A 713 19.12 0.73 20.19
CA ASN A 713 19.10 2.20 20.17
C ASN A 713 20.41 2.89 20.57
N TRP A 714 21.55 2.24 20.35
CA TRP A 714 22.85 2.92 20.39
C TRP A 714 23.13 3.62 19.05
N LYS A 715 23.80 4.76 19.12
CA LYS A 715 24.13 5.58 17.95
C LYS A 715 25.55 5.28 17.47
N PRO A 716 25.75 4.83 16.23
CA PRO A 716 27.08 4.55 15.74
C PRO A 716 27.80 5.88 15.41
N VAL A 717 29.10 5.94 15.70
CA VAL A 717 29.97 7.10 15.42
C VAL A 717 30.76 6.85 14.15
N ILE A 718 31.52 5.76 14.15
CA ILE A 718 32.33 5.33 13.02
C ILE A 718 32.66 3.85 13.21
N ALA A 719 32.91 3.16 12.10
CA ALA A 719 33.37 1.78 12.09
C ALA A 719 34.69 1.68 11.33
N ASN A 720 35.54 0.72 11.68
CA ASN A 720 36.81 0.46 11.00
C ASN A 720 37.08 -1.04 10.83
N ASP A 721 37.54 -1.39 9.63
CA ASP A 721 38.07 -2.70 9.27
C ASP A 721 39.10 -2.53 8.13
N ILE A 722 40.00 -3.50 7.98
CA ILE A 722 40.97 -3.52 6.90
C ILE A 722 40.38 -4.09 5.61
N ASN A 723 39.30 -4.87 5.71
CA ASN A 723 38.68 -5.53 4.58
C ASN A 723 37.66 -4.60 3.89
N SER A 724 37.92 -4.24 2.64
CA SER A 724 37.04 -3.35 1.87
C SER A 724 35.63 -3.90 1.68
N TYR A 725 35.46 -5.22 1.48
CA TYR A 725 34.13 -5.82 1.33
C TYR A 725 33.33 -5.82 2.64
N ALA A 726 34.02 -5.92 3.78
CA ALA A 726 33.40 -5.79 5.09
C ALA A 726 32.88 -4.35 5.28
N ILE A 727 33.67 -3.35 4.89
CA ILE A 727 33.29 -1.93 4.91
C ILE A 727 32.11 -1.64 3.97
N GLU A 728 32.14 -2.13 2.73
CA GLU A 728 31.02 -2.00 1.79
C GLU A 728 29.74 -2.62 2.35
N THR A 729 29.84 -3.78 3.00
CA THR A 729 28.72 -4.45 3.67
C THR A 729 28.23 -3.65 4.86
N HIS A 730 29.14 -3.13 5.69
CA HIS A 730 28.79 -2.30 6.83
C HIS A 730 28.05 -1.03 6.39
N ILE A 731 28.53 -0.38 5.32
CA ILE A 731 27.90 0.83 4.77
C ILE A 731 26.50 0.53 4.23
N ALA A 732 26.34 -0.59 3.52
CA ALA A 732 25.07 -0.97 2.93
C ALA A 732 23.97 -1.27 3.96
N ASN A 733 24.32 -1.62 5.21
CA ASN A 733 23.35 -2.15 6.18
C ASN A 733 23.29 -1.39 7.52
N ILE A 734 24.38 -0.75 7.96
CA ILE A 734 24.50 -0.22 9.33
C ILE A 734 24.48 1.31 9.35
N GLN A 735 25.36 1.97 8.61
CA GLN A 735 25.52 3.43 8.63
C GLN A 735 26.17 3.94 7.35
N GLU A 736 26.05 5.21 7.03
CA GLU A 736 26.51 5.78 5.76
C GLU A 736 28.04 5.88 5.60
N ASP A 737 28.79 5.82 6.71
CA ASP A 737 30.24 6.06 6.71
C ASP A 737 31.00 5.01 7.53
N ALA A 738 32.15 4.54 7.00
CA ALA A 738 33.06 3.62 7.68
C ALA A 738 34.46 3.71 7.05
N ILE A 739 35.50 3.49 7.86
CA ILE A 739 36.90 3.67 7.47
C ILE A 739 37.51 2.34 7.09
N CYS A 740 37.87 2.18 5.82
CA CYS A 740 38.68 1.06 5.33
C CYS A 740 40.16 1.36 5.55
N GLY A 741 40.83 0.60 6.42
CA GLY A 741 42.27 0.75 6.63
C GLY A 741 42.81 0.00 7.84
N ASP A 742 44.14 -0.12 7.91
CA ASP A 742 44.84 -0.73 9.03
C ASP A 742 44.80 0.17 10.26
N ILE A 743 44.14 -0.30 11.32
CA ILE A 743 43.98 0.39 12.61
C ILE A 743 45.31 0.70 13.33
N THR A 744 46.41 0.04 12.94
CA THR A 744 47.74 0.35 13.49
C THR A 744 48.35 1.62 12.91
N SER A 745 47.84 2.10 11.77
CA SER A 745 48.32 3.32 11.12
C SER A 745 47.82 4.58 11.83
N ASP A 746 48.70 5.58 11.97
CA ASP A 746 48.31 6.85 12.60
C ASP A 746 47.28 7.63 11.77
N GLU A 747 47.25 7.44 10.44
CA GLU A 747 46.23 8.01 9.56
C GLU A 747 44.82 7.55 9.93
N VAL A 748 44.60 6.23 10.04
CA VAL A 748 43.29 5.66 10.41
C VAL A 748 42.90 6.09 11.83
N ILE A 749 43.84 6.08 12.77
CA ILE A 749 43.61 6.53 14.15
C ILE A 749 43.16 8.01 14.17
N ASN A 750 43.82 8.87 13.38
CA ASN A 750 43.46 10.29 13.28
C ASN A 750 42.07 10.46 12.66
N MET A 751 41.72 9.71 11.62
CA MET A 751 40.38 9.75 11.02
C MET A 751 39.30 9.35 12.01
N ILE A 752 39.49 8.26 12.76
CA ILE A 752 38.56 7.81 13.81
C ILE A 752 38.39 8.91 14.88
N THR A 753 39.50 9.49 15.33
CA THR A 753 39.50 10.52 16.38
C THR A 753 38.82 11.80 15.93
N GLN A 754 39.06 12.25 14.69
CA GLN A 754 38.41 13.42 14.10
C GLN A 754 36.90 13.22 13.97
N LYS A 755 36.46 12.07 13.45
CA LYS A 755 35.04 11.73 13.34
C LYS A 755 34.35 11.68 14.69
N TYR A 756 35.00 11.07 15.68
CA TYR A 756 34.51 11.08 17.05
C TYR A 756 34.37 12.51 17.59
N GLN A 757 35.37 13.38 17.42
CA GLN A 757 35.33 14.75 17.95
C GLN A 757 34.14 15.53 17.40
N VAL A 758 33.90 15.46 16.08
CA VAL A 758 32.75 16.13 15.44
C VAL A 758 31.41 15.68 16.03
N ILE A 759 31.23 14.36 16.21
CA ILE A 759 29.98 13.82 16.77
C ILE A 759 29.85 14.14 18.27
N ARG A 760 30.98 14.13 18.99
CA ARG A 760 31.05 14.46 20.41
C ARG A 760 30.70 15.93 20.66
N ASP A 761 31.18 16.85 19.84
CA ASP A 761 30.87 18.27 19.92
C ASP A 761 29.36 18.53 19.72
N ALA A 762 28.72 17.75 18.84
CA ALA A 762 27.27 17.79 18.64
C ALA A 762 26.47 17.08 19.75
N ASN A 763 27.10 16.19 20.53
CA ASN A 763 26.44 15.35 21.54
C ASN A 763 27.28 15.23 22.83
N PRO A 764 27.50 16.34 23.56
CA PRO A 764 28.44 16.37 24.70
C PRO A 764 28.01 15.48 25.88
N ASP A 765 26.72 15.18 26.00
CA ASP A 765 26.16 14.42 27.14
C ASP A 765 26.05 12.92 26.87
N LEU A 766 26.17 12.48 25.61
CA LEU A 766 26.01 11.05 25.28
C LEU A 766 27.28 10.27 25.61
N PRO A 767 27.20 9.18 26.40
CA PRO A 767 28.37 8.38 26.73
C PRO A 767 28.93 7.64 25.51
N LEU A 768 30.24 7.44 25.45
CA LEU A 768 30.90 6.66 24.40
C LEU A 768 31.25 5.24 24.88
N PHE A 769 30.91 4.24 24.06
CA PHE A 769 31.48 2.90 24.12
C PHE A 769 32.38 2.61 22.92
N VAL A 770 33.41 1.79 23.12
CA VAL A 770 34.17 1.19 22.01
C VAL A 770 33.85 -0.29 21.97
N ILE A 771 33.45 -0.79 20.82
CA ILE A 771 33.11 -2.20 20.61
C ILE A 771 34.04 -2.78 19.55
N GLY A 772 34.32 -4.08 19.61
CA GLY A 772 35.12 -4.72 18.55
C GLY A 772 35.65 -6.10 18.92
N GLY A 773 36.03 -6.84 17.89
CA GLY A 773 36.60 -8.18 18.01
C GLY A 773 37.94 -8.29 17.28
N PRO A 774 39.08 -7.89 17.91
CA PRO A 774 40.38 -7.98 17.26
C PRO A 774 40.69 -9.42 16.81
N PRO A 775 41.20 -9.60 15.59
CA PRO A 775 41.33 -10.92 14.98
C PRO A 775 42.29 -11.79 15.76
N CYS A 776 41.86 -13.04 16.00
CA CYS A 776 42.59 -14.01 16.80
C CYS A 776 42.87 -15.30 16.00
N GLN A 777 43.33 -15.15 14.75
CA GLN A 777 43.55 -16.28 13.84
C GLN A 777 44.66 -17.25 14.29
N GLY A 778 45.60 -16.82 15.13
CA GLY A 778 46.60 -17.68 15.77
C GLY A 778 46.05 -18.57 16.91
N PHE A 779 44.81 -18.34 17.36
CA PHE A 779 44.21 -18.94 18.56
C PHE A 779 43.08 -19.94 18.26
N SER A 780 42.62 -20.03 17.00
CA SER A 780 41.49 -20.90 16.61
C SER A 780 41.87 -22.39 16.66
N THR A 781 40.98 -23.22 17.22
CA THR A 781 41.10 -24.70 17.19
C THR A 781 41.09 -25.30 15.78
N ALA A 782 40.69 -24.52 14.76
CA ALA A 782 40.66 -24.95 13.36
C ALA A 782 42.02 -24.84 12.64
N ASN A 783 42.98 -24.06 13.16
CA ASN A 783 44.32 -23.92 12.58
C ASN A 783 45.34 -24.76 13.37
N CYS A 784 45.97 -25.74 12.72
CA CYS A 784 46.95 -26.64 13.33
C CYS A 784 48.34 -25.98 13.57
N ALA A 785 48.54 -24.74 13.14
CA ALA A 785 49.79 -23.99 13.31
C ALA A 785 49.63 -22.91 14.39
N ARG A 786 49.80 -23.28 15.66
CA ARG A 786 49.90 -22.33 16.78
C ARG A 786 51.30 -21.70 16.75
N SER A 787 51.45 -20.59 16.04
CA SER A 787 52.71 -19.84 15.99
C SER A 787 52.61 -18.59 16.87
N THR A 788 53.58 -18.42 17.77
CA THR A 788 53.76 -17.24 18.63
C THR A 788 54.21 -16.00 17.87
N ASN A 789 54.63 -16.16 16.61
CA ASN A 789 55.12 -15.07 15.75
C ASN A 789 54.04 -14.42 14.87
N ASP A 790 52.76 -14.80 14.99
CA ASP A 790 51.70 -14.15 14.22
C ASP A 790 51.43 -12.73 14.78
N GLN A 791 51.88 -11.71 14.06
CA GLN A 791 51.73 -10.29 14.43
C GLN A 791 50.27 -9.91 14.70
N ARG A 792 49.30 -10.62 14.09
CA ARG A 792 47.86 -10.36 14.27
C ARG A 792 47.39 -10.60 15.70
N ASN A 793 48.08 -11.47 16.44
CA ASN A 793 47.79 -11.74 17.85
C ASN A 793 48.00 -10.50 18.74
N TRP A 794 48.75 -9.50 18.28
CA TRP A 794 49.04 -8.27 19.01
C TRP A 794 48.11 -7.10 18.64
N LEU A 795 47.17 -7.28 17.71
CA LEU A 795 46.24 -6.22 17.27
C LEU A 795 45.31 -5.73 18.38
N PHE A 796 45.13 -6.49 19.47
CA PHE A 796 44.45 -5.99 20.67
C PHE A 796 45.14 -4.76 21.28
N LYS A 797 46.46 -4.56 21.05
CA LYS A 797 47.18 -3.35 21.46
C LYS A 797 46.71 -2.11 20.70
N ALA A 798 46.32 -2.24 19.43
CA ALA A 798 45.75 -1.14 18.67
C ALA A 798 44.36 -0.77 19.20
N TYR A 799 43.55 -1.77 19.57
CA TYR A 799 42.29 -1.56 20.28
C TYR A 799 42.51 -0.75 21.58
N ILE A 800 43.49 -1.14 22.40
CA ILE A 800 43.86 -0.42 23.63
C ILE A 800 44.36 1.01 23.33
N LYS A 801 45.15 1.20 22.27
CA LYS A 801 45.60 2.54 21.84
C LYS A 801 44.40 3.45 21.58
N ILE A 802 43.37 2.98 20.87
CA ILE A 802 42.13 3.73 20.66
C ILE A 802 41.40 4.01 21.97
N LEU A 803 41.28 3.04 22.89
CA LEU A 803 40.68 3.27 24.21
C LEU A 803 41.39 4.41 24.96
N SER A 804 42.73 4.43 24.94
CA SER A 804 43.52 5.45 25.63
C SER A 804 43.36 6.87 25.06
N ILE A 805 43.07 6.96 23.75
CA ILE A 805 42.85 8.22 23.02
C ILE A 805 41.42 8.72 23.24
N LEU A 806 40.42 7.89 22.98
CA LEU A 806 39.01 8.29 23.02
C LEU A 806 38.46 8.37 24.44
N LYS A 807 39.08 7.68 25.39
CA LYS A 807 38.68 7.60 26.80
C LYS A 807 37.17 7.30 26.96
N PRO A 808 36.67 6.20 26.37
CA PRO A 808 35.26 5.85 26.48
C PRO A 808 34.91 5.52 27.93
N ILE A 809 33.62 5.61 28.26
CA ILE A 809 33.15 5.22 29.60
C ILE A 809 33.11 3.70 29.79
N GLY A 810 33.19 2.94 28.69
CA GLY A 810 33.28 1.50 28.69
C GLY A 810 33.57 0.92 27.32
N PHE A 811 33.78 -0.39 27.26
CA PHE A 811 34.05 -1.11 26.04
C PHE A 811 33.46 -2.53 26.04
N ILE A 812 33.24 -3.08 24.85
CA ILE A 812 32.96 -4.49 24.61
C ILE A 812 34.07 -5.06 23.74
N PHE A 813 34.81 -6.02 24.29
CA PHE A 813 35.83 -6.77 23.57
C PHE A 813 35.32 -8.19 23.33
N GLU A 814 35.20 -8.58 22.06
CA GLU A 814 34.74 -9.90 21.66
C GLU A 814 35.89 -10.79 21.19
N ASN A 815 35.81 -12.09 21.50
CA ASN A 815 36.74 -13.09 20.97
C ASN A 815 36.21 -14.54 20.96
N VAL A 816 36.98 -15.43 20.36
CA VAL A 816 36.74 -16.89 20.36
C VAL A 816 37.23 -17.54 21.65
N THR A 817 36.64 -18.68 22.03
CA THR A 817 36.97 -19.41 23.28
C THR A 817 38.40 -19.94 23.34
N GLY A 818 39.09 -20.06 22.21
CA GLY A 818 40.50 -20.43 22.13
C GLY A 818 41.42 -19.48 22.89
N ILE A 819 41.03 -18.20 23.03
CA ILE A 819 41.81 -17.18 23.74
C ILE A 819 42.09 -17.57 25.20
N LEU A 820 41.15 -18.26 25.86
CA LEU A 820 41.23 -18.59 27.29
C LEU A 820 42.34 -19.60 27.62
N ASN A 821 42.70 -20.47 26.66
CA ASN A 821 43.61 -21.60 26.87
C ASN A 821 44.98 -21.42 26.19
N PHE A 822 45.19 -20.32 25.48
CA PHE A 822 46.44 -20.09 24.75
C PHE A 822 47.62 -19.89 25.71
N GLU A 823 48.76 -20.51 25.41
CA GLU A 823 49.95 -20.53 26.30
C GLU A 823 49.61 -20.89 27.76
N LYS A 824 48.75 -21.91 27.95
CA LYS A 824 48.27 -22.33 29.28
C LYS A 824 47.55 -21.20 30.04
N GLY A 825 46.96 -20.25 29.32
CA GLY A 825 46.19 -19.12 29.86
C GLY A 825 47.00 -17.83 30.11
N GLN A 826 48.34 -17.87 29.96
CA GLN A 826 49.19 -16.71 30.28
C GLN A 826 48.88 -15.48 29.41
N PHE A 827 48.65 -15.69 28.12
CA PHE A 827 48.35 -14.60 27.19
C PHE A 827 47.02 -13.91 27.48
N PHE A 828 46.00 -14.67 27.90
CA PHE A 828 44.70 -14.12 28.28
C PHE A 828 44.81 -13.19 29.50
N GLU A 829 45.65 -13.56 30.48
CA GLU A 829 45.89 -12.70 31.65
C GLU A 829 46.60 -11.40 31.29
N ILE A 830 47.46 -11.39 30.26
CA ILE A 830 48.07 -10.15 29.73
C ILE A 830 46.99 -9.24 29.15
N ILE A 831 46.13 -9.76 28.26
CA ILE A 831 45.03 -8.99 27.66
C ILE A 831 44.12 -8.44 28.75
N LYS A 832 43.74 -9.29 29.72
CA LYS A 832 42.88 -8.93 30.84
C LYS A 832 43.48 -7.79 31.67
N LYS A 833 44.79 -7.87 31.97
CA LYS A 833 45.51 -6.83 32.71
C LYS A 833 45.54 -5.51 31.95
N ASP A 834 45.84 -5.54 30.65
CA ASP A 834 45.96 -4.33 29.84
C ASP A 834 44.61 -3.65 29.59
N LEU A 835 43.56 -4.43 29.33
CA LEU A 835 42.19 -3.94 29.21
C LEU A 835 41.68 -3.37 30.53
N LYS A 836 41.95 -4.04 31.66
CA LYS A 836 41.64 -3.51 33.00
C LYS A 836 42.41 -2.22 33.30
N GLY A 837 43.56 -1.99 32.68
CA GLY A 837 44.28 -0.72 32.80
C GLY A 837 43.57 0.49 32.18
N GLN A 838 42.54 0.28 31.35
CA GLN A 838 41.78 1.35 30.69
C GLN A 838 40.48 1.74 31.40
N VAL A 839 40.02 0.95 32.38
CA VAL A 839 38.71 1.11 33.07
C VAL A 839 38.82 0.70 34.54
N GLU A 840 37.79 0.93 35.35
CA GLU A 840 37.84 0.56 36.77
C GLU A 840 37.65 -0.94 37.01
N GLU A 841 36.77 -1.58 36.23
CA GLU A 841 36.44 -2.99 36.39
C GLU A 841 36.13 -3.67 35.06
N ILE A 842 36.34 -4.98 35.02
CA ILE A 842 36.03 -5.81 33.85
C ILE A 842 35.25 -7.07 34.24
N LYS A 843 34.39 -7.54 33.35
CA LYS A 843 33.63 -8.79 33.48
C LYS A 843 33.81 -9.63 32.22
N VAL A 844 34.33 -10.85 32.41
CA VAL A 844 34.55 -11.84 31.35
C VAL A 844 33.40 -12.83 31.35
N MET A 845 32.81 -13.08 30.19
CA MET A 845 31.67 -13.97 30.02
C MET A 845 31.92 -14.92 28.86
N LYS A 846 31.62 -16.20 29.06
CA LYS A 846 31.58 -17.20 28.00
C LYS A 846 30.12 -17.48 27.66
N LEU A 847 29.67 -17.09 26.48
CA LEU A 847 28.28 -17.14 26.06
C LEU A 847 28.10 -18.14 24.92
N ASN A 848 27.06 -18.98 25.01
CA ASN A 848 26.64 -19.85 23.91
C ASN A 848 25.44 -19.24 23.20
N CYS A 849 25.57 -18.88 21.93
CA CYS A 849 24.53 -18.19 21.17
C CYS A 849 23.18 -18.93 21.17
N ALA A 850 23.21 -20.27 21.21
CA ALA A 850 21.99 -21.08 21.27
C ALA A 850 21.19 -20.93 22.57
N GLU A 851 21.79 -20.41 23.64
CA GLU A 851 21.10 -20.08 24.89
C GLU A 851 20.45 -18.69 24.85
N TYR A 852 20.78 -17.90 23.82
CA TYR A 852 20.33 -16.52 23.63
C TYR A 852 19.38 -16.38 22.43
N GLY A 853 18.65 -17.44 22.07
CA GLY A 853 17.65 -17.39 21.00
C GLY A 853 18.26 -17.31 19.58
N ILE A 854 19.45 -17.85 19.37
CA ILE A 854 20.07 -17.94 18.04
C ILE A 854 20.13 -19.41 17.64
N PRO A 855 19.78 -19.82 16.40
CA PRO A 855 19.78 -21.22 15.97
C PRO A 855 21.18 -21.79 15.71
N GLN A 856 22.15 -21.48 16.59
CA GLN A 856 23.53 -21.89 16.45
C GLN A 856 24.27 -22.02 17.78
N ARG A 857 24.97 -23.15 17.96
CA ARG A 857 25.84 -23.50 19.09
C ARG A 857 27.22 -22.85 18.98
N ARG A 858 27.26 -21.52 18.84
CA ARG A 858 28.50 -20.74 18.74
C ARG A 858 28.86 -20.17 20.10
N GLU A 859 30.04 -20.52 20.59
CA GLU A 859 30.56 -19.94 21.83
C GLU A 859 31.40 -18.71 21.57
N ARG A 860 31.23 -17.69 22.42
CA ARG A 860 32.00 -16.44 22.42
C ARG A 860 32.43 -16.00 23.80
N VAL A 861 33.61 -15.38 23.84
CA VAL A 861 34.15 -14.71 25.02
C VAL A 861 33.88 -13.23 24.85
N ILE A 862 33.11 -12.66 25.76
CA ILE A 862 32.81 -11.24 25.81
C ILE A 862 33.44 -10.67 27.06
N ILE A 863 34.21 -9.59 26.91
CA ILE A 863 34.78 -8.83 28.01
C ILE A 863 34.13 -7.45 28.00
N LEU A 864 33.33 -7.18 29.03
CA LEU A 864 32.81 -5.85 29.32
C LEU A 864 33.81 -5.15 30.25
N GLY A 865 34.24 -3.95 29.89
CA GLY A 865 35.00 -3.08 30.80
C GLY A 865 34.30 -1.73 30.96
N ALA A 866 34.14 -1.25 32.19
CA ALA A 866 33.49 0.03 32.50
C ALA A 866 33.77 0.44 33.97
N SER A 867 32.99 1.40 34.50
CA SER A 867 32.95 1.69 35.94
C SER A 867 32.42 0.49 36.74
N LYS A 868 32.74 0.41 38.03
CA LYS A 868 32.24 -0.66 38.92
C LYS A 868 30.72 -0.77 38.92
N GLU A 869 30.03 0.37 38.87
CA GLU A 869 28.56 0.44 38.86
C GLU A 869 27.96 -0.22 37.60
N ILE A 870 28.49 0.10 36.42
CA ILE A 870 28.04 -0.47 35.15
C ILE A 870 28.30 -1.99 35.12
N VAL A 871 29.50 -2.41 35.54
CA VAL A 871 29.86 -3.83 35.50
C VAL A 871 29.03 -4.69 36.46
N HIS A 872 28.73 -4.17 37.66
CA HIS A 872 27.93 -4.88 38.66
C HIS A 872 26.43 -4.90 38.32
N SER A 873 25.91 -3.86 37.66
CA SER A 873 24.51 -3.82 37.20
C SER A 873 24.27 -4.66 35.95
N PHE A 874 25.30 -4.92 35.14
CA PHE A 874 25.18 -5.75 33.95
C PHE A 874 24.82 -7.20 34.30
N SER A 875 23.66 -7.65 33.85
CA SER A 875 23.19 -9.03 33.99
C SER A 875 22.65 -9.56 32.68
N LEU A 876 23.09 -10.77 32.31
CA LEU A 876 22.67 -11.44 31.08
C LEU A 876 22.40 -12.91 31.40
N SER A 877 21.15 -13.34 31.25
CA SER A 877 20.72 -14.70 31.55
C SER A 877 20.31 -15.44 30.27
N PRO A 878 20.64 -16.74 30.14
CA PRO A 878 20.08 -17.62 29.12
C PRO A 878 18.55 -17.51 29.05
N ILE A 879 18.01 -17.44 27.83
CA ILE A 879 16.55 -17.42 27.56
C ILE A 879 16.07 -18.73 26.91
N THR A 880 17.01 -19.51 26.40
CA THR A 880 16.77 -20.80 25.76
C THR A 880 17.77 -21.81 26.27
N SER A 881 17.47 -23.10 26.10
CA SER A 881 18.35 -24.19 26.51
C SER A 881 18.58 -25.17 25.37
N ILE A 882 19.79 -25.72 25.32
CA ILE A 882 20.11 -26.84 24.45
C ILE A 882 19.73 -28.12 25.21
N PRO A 883 18.99 -29.07 24.60
CA PRO A 883 18.70 -30.36 25.21
C PRO A 883 20.00 -31.06 25.69
N ILE A 884 20.09 -31.40 26.99
CA ILE A 884 21.26 -32.06 27.61
C ILE A 884 21.13 -33.59 27.47
N ILE A 885 22.25 -34.27 27.20
CA ILE A 885 22.38 -35.73 27.19
C ILE A 885 23.09 -36.21 28.46
N SER A 886 22.60 -37.27 29.10
CA SER A 886 23.17 -37.82 30.34
C SER A 886 24.58 -38.41 30.15
N LYS A 887 25.44 -38.22 31.18
CA LYS A 887 26.89 -38.55 31.22
C LYS A 887 27.25 -40.06 31.31
N GLN A 888 26.35 -40.99 30.98
CA GLN A 888 26.56 -42.41 31.32
C GLN A 888 27.23 -43.30 30.26
N ARG A 889 27.67 -42.79 29.10
CA ARG A 889 28.40 -43.61 28.10
C ARG A 889 29.87 -43.20 27.98
N LYS A 890 30.77 -44.20 27.98
CA LYS A 890 32.23 -44.03 27.90
C LYS A 890 32.64 -43.12 26.71
N PRO A 891 33.75 -42.36 26.82
CA PRO A 891 34.12 -41.28 25.86
C PRO A 891 34.33 -41.73 24.40
N GLU A 892 34.56 -43.02 24.17
CA GLU A 892 34.95 -43.56 22.87
C GLU A 892 33.77 -43.85 21.93
N SER A 893 32.53 -43.88 22.45
CA SER A 893 31.32 -44.25 21.71
C SER A 893 30.20 -43.21 21.77
N LEU A 894 30.51 -41.94 22.04
CA LEU A 894 29.50 -40.87 21.92
C LEU A 894 29.17 -40.68 20.42
N PRO A 895 27.93 -40.95 19.96
CA PRO A 895 27.51 -40.53 18.63
C PRO A 895 27.59 -38.98 18.56
N LEU A 896 27.79 -38.42 17.36
CA LEU A 896 27.81 -36.95 17.22
C LEU A 896 26.57 -36.27 17.77
N PHE A 897 25.47 -37.01 17.80
CA PHE A 897 24.15 -36.61 18.26
C PHE A 897 23.64 -37.75 19.13
N PRO A 898 23.51 -37.56 20.43
CA PRO A 898 22.92 -38.59 21.27
C PRO A 898 21.40 -38.47 21.30
N ASP A 899 20.73 -39.59 21.52
CA ASP A 899 19.27 -39.68 21.61
C ASP A 899 18.73 -38.95 22.85
N PHE A 900 17.49 -38.45 22.77
CA PHE A 900 16.82 -37.69 23.82
C PHE A 900 16.42 -38.57 25.03
N GLU A 901 16.53 -38.01 26.24
CA GLU A 901 15.67 -38.38 27.38
C GLU A 901 14.87 -37.16 27.84
N GLN A 902 13.59 -37.34 28.11
CA GLN A 902 12.56 -36.30 28.31
C GLN A 902 12.63 -35.53 29.65
N ASN A 903 13.73 -35.58 30.42
CA ASN A 903 13.71 -35.14 31.82
C ASN A 903 14.71 -34.02 32.18
N THR A 904 14.55 -32.82 31.60
CA THR A 904 15.07 -31.59 32.21
C THR A 904 14.02 -30.47 32.17
N THR A 905 13.79 -29.85 33.33
CA THR A 905 12.90 -28.72 33.66
C THR A 905 12.91 -27.54 32.66
N PRO A 906 11.86 -26.69 32.63
CA PRO A 906 11.39 -25.97 31.45
C PRO A 906 12.15 -24.65 31.21
N MET A 907 13.26 -24.70 30.49
CA MET A 907 13.71 -23.55 29.69
C MET A 907 13.25 -23.75 28.25
N HIS A 908 12.84 -22.68 27.57
CA HIS A 908 12.44 -22.74 26.16
C HIS A 908 13.52 -23.42 25.31
N ARG A 909 13.11 -24.34 24.42
CA ARG A 909 14.03 -25.06 23.55
C ARG A 909 14.74 -24.07 22.62
N ALA A 910 16.04 -24.24 22.43
CA ALA A 910 16.79 -23.47 21.44
C ALA A 910 16.24 -23.70 20.02
N ILE A 911 16.22 -22.63 19.22
CA ILE A 911 15.70 -22.66 17.84
C ILE A 911 16.50 -23.66 16.98
N SER A 912 15.78 -24.51 16.29
CA SER A 912 16.34 -25.56 15.43
C SER A 912 16.71 -25.05 14.03
N VAL A 913 17.55 -25.80 13.32
CA VAL A 913 17.92 -25.51 11.93
C VAL A 913 16.68 -25.45 11.03
N LYS A 914 15.71 -26.36 11.22
CA LYS A 914 14.47 -26.38 10.43
C LYS A 914 13.65 -25.12 10.65
N GLU A 915 13.42 -24.75 11.91
CA GLU A 915 12.69 -23.53 12.27
C GLU A 915 13.35 -22.28 11.67
N ALA A 916 14.68 -22.26 11.55
CA ALA A 916 15.39 -21.13 10.97
C ALA A 916 15.33 -21.06 9.43
N LEU A 917 15.23 -22.20 8.74
CA LEU A 917 15.48 -22.30 7.28
C LEU A 917 14.29 -22.78 6.45
N SER A 918 13.23 -23.36 7.03
CA SER A 918 12.19 -24.09 6.28
C SER A 918 11.37 -23.26 5.29
N ASP A 919 11.30 -21.94 5.44
CA ASP A 919 10.60 -21.04 4.51
C ASP A 919 11.50 -20.53 3.36
N LEU A 920 12.82 -20.75 3.40
CA LEU A 920 13.72 -20.37 2.30
C LEU A 920 13.54 -21.30 1.09
N PRO A 921 13.58 -20.76 -0.14
CA PRO A 921 13.45 -21.57 -1.35
C PRO A 921 14.56 -22.61 -1.45
N PRO A 922 14.25 -23.85 -1.90
CA PRO A 922 15.28 -24.86 -2.09
C PRO A 922 16.14 -24.48 -3.30
N ILE A 923 17.43 -24.81 -3.22
CA ILE A 923 18.39 -24.60 -4.30
C ILE A 923 19.21 -25.86 -4.55
N THR A 924 19.54 -26.09 -5.81
CA THR A 924 20.40 -27.19 -6.24
C THR A 924 21.87 -26.78 -6.23
N ASP A 925 22.78 -27.75 -6.40
CA ASP A 925 24.22 -27.50 -6.57
C ASP A 925 24.49 -26.39 -7.59
N ALA A 926 25.41 -25.47 -7.26
CA ALA A 926 25.79 -24.32 -8.08
C ALA A 926 24.66 -23.34 -8.48
N GLN A 927 23.47 -23.42 -7.86
CA GLN A 927 22.34 -22.55 -8.16
C GLN A 927 22.38 -21.24 -7.35
N ASP A 928 21.99 -20.15 -7.99
CA ASP A 928 21.63 -18.89 -7.32
C ASP A 928 20.11 -18.83 -7.11
N GLY A 929 19.70 -18.79 -5.85
CA GLY A 929 18.32 -18.65 -5.41
C GLY A 929 17.95 -17.24 -4.98
N SER A 930 18.80 -16.23 -5.23
CA SER A 930 18.59 -14.86 -4.73
C SER A 930 17.37 -14.14 -5.32
N HIS A 931 16.76 -14.72 -6.34
CA HIS A 931 15.54 -14.25 -7.01
C HIS A 931 14.38 -15.25 -6.92
N LYS A 932 14.49 -16.28 -6.06
CA LYS A 932 13.40 -17.22 -5.81
C LYS A 932 12.55 -16.73 -4.64
N GLU A 933 11.23 -16.86 -4.77
CA GLU A 933 10.29 -16.53 -3.69
C GLU A 933 10.43 -17.51 -2.52
N TYR A 934 10.07 -17.06 -1.31
CA TYR A 934 9.95 -17.93 -0.14
C TYR A 934 8.91 -19.03 -0.38
N ILE A 935 9.14 -20.23 0.17
CA ILE A 935 8.24 -21.38 -0.03
C ILE A 935 6.88 -21.14 0.63
N SER A 936 6.86 -20.40 1.75
CA SER A 936 5.65 -20.10 2.51
C SER A 936 5.72 -18.74 3.19
N SER A 937 4.63 -18.33 3.84
CA SER A 937 4.66 -17.31 4.88
C SER A 937 5.54 -17.76 6.07
N PRO A 938 6.05 -16.82 6.91
CA PRO A 938 6.80 -17.15 8.11
C PRO A 938 5.98 -18.04 9.05
N GLN A 939 6.57 -19.14 9.51
CA GLN A 939 5.92 -20.19 10.30
C GLN A 939 6.15 -20.02 11.82
N ASN A 940 7.14 -19.22 12.22
CA ASN A 940 7.52 -19.03 13.62
C ASN A 940 8.10 -17.62 13.85
N ALA A 941 8.26 -17.24 15.13
CA ALA A 941 8.80 -15.95 15.56
C ALA A 941 10.16 -15.62 14.92
N TYR A 942 11.03 -16.63 14.78
CA TYR A 942 12.35 -16.43 14.19
C TYR A 942 12.26 -16.04 12.72
N GLN A 943 11.46 -16.75 11.93
CA GLN A 943 11.24 -16.43 10.52
C GLN A 943 10.57 -15.06 10.34
N LYS A 944 9.63 -14.70 11.24
CA LYS A 944 9.04 -13.35 11.26
C LYS A 944 10.11 -12.29 11.48
N LEU A 945 11.01 -12.48 12.45
CA LEU A 945 12.13 -11.57 12.71
C LEU A 945 13.06 -11.47 11.50
N MET A 946 13.49 -12.61 10.95
CA MET A 946 14.41 -12.62 9.80
C MET A 946 13.80 -11.89 8.60
N ARG A 947 12.49 -11.98 8.38
CA ARG A 947 11.78 -11.33 7.27
C ARG A 947 11.27 -9.91 7.59
N GLY A 948 11.56 -9.39 8.78
CA GLY A 948 11.18 -8.04 9.20
C GLY A 948 9.69 -7.85 9.49
N ALA A 949 8.97 -8.93 9.80
CA ALA A 949 7.55 -8.89 10.17
C ALA A 949 7.32 -8.56 11.66
N ILE A 950 8.32 -8.81 12.51
CA ILE A 950 8.36 -8.39 13.93
C ILE A 950 9.75 -7.83 14.23
N ASP A 951 9.86 -7.02 15.27
CA ASP A 951 11.15 -6.52 15.75
C ASP A 951 11.88 -7.55 16.66
N ILE A 952 13.13 -7.24 17.03
CA ILE A 952 13.94 -8.10 17.89
C ILE A 952 13.39 -8.23 19.31
N LYS A 953 12.69 -7.20 19.81
CA LYS A 953 12.14 -7.18 21.16
C LYS A 953 10.92 -8.10 21.23
N GLU A 954 9.99 -7.96 20.28
CA GLU A 954 8.84 -8.84 20.07
C GLU A 954 9.27 -10.30 19.93
N TYR A 955 10.31 -10.57 19.15
CA TYR A 955 10.87 -11.93 19.02
C TYR A 955 11.34 -12.51 20.37
N LEU A 956 12.12 -11.74 21.13
CA LEU A 956 12.64 -12.21 22.43
C LEU A 956 11.53 -12.34 23.47
N ASP A 957 10.51 -11.47 23.42
CA ASP A 957 9.32 -11.54 24.27
C ASP A 957 8.46 -12.76 23.90
N GLU A 958 8.23 -13.05 22.61
CA GLU A 958 7.55 -14.26 22.15
C GLU A 958 8.28 -15.52 22.63
N ILE A 959 9.62 -15.58 22.53
CA ILE A 959 10.39 -16.72 23.05
C ILE A 959 10.20 -16.88 24.55
N LYS A 960 10.32 -15.81 25.34
CA LYS A 960 10.15 -15.86 26.81
C LYS A 960 8.72 -16.18 27.24
N ASN A 961 7.73 -15.82 26.42
CA ASN A 961 6.32 -16.00 26.69
C ASN A 961 5.76 -17.32 26.14
N SER A 962 6.57 -18.12 25.43
CA SER A 962 6.18 -19.41 24.83
C SER A 962 5.89 -20.51 25.88
N ASN A 963 5.45 -20.15 27.10
CA ASN A 963 5.18 -20.98 28.27
C ASN A 963 3.79 -20.71 28.91
N CYS A 964 2.81 -20.19 28.17
CA CYS A 964 1.42 -20.04 28.66
C CYS A 964 0.38 -20.96 27.98
N ASN A 965 0.78 -21.94 27.16
CA ASN A 965 -0.13 -22.97 26.65
C ASN A 965 0.45 -24.37 26.79
#